data_AF-A0A938LTQ6-F1
#
_entry.id   AF-A0A938LTQ6-F1
#
_cell.length_a   1.000
_cell.length_b   1.000
_cell.length_c   1.000
_cell.angle_alpha   90.00
_cell.angle_beta   90.00
_cell.angle_gamma   90.00
#
_symmetry.space_group_name_H-M   'P 1'
#
loop_
_entity.id
_entity.type
_entity.pdbx_description
1 polymer ?
#
loop_
_entity_poly.entity_id
_entity_poly.type
_entity_poly.pdbx_seq_one_letter_code
_entity_poly.pdbx_strand_id
1 'polypeptide(L)'
;VDNRRSKEAMAVLGNLLDEKPEIAGAAHSLMARILWESESPNAEKLQETETHRQKAEALLPETAEAYFLQAMGALTIKEQLGALDKALQLDPAHYESRRLRAYTYYASRTYGKLKDDALGMTILRPRDPLGYSLRAAAWRELGGYPEALEDYDTVLALTPENDPSYLALASERSETLLRMGDYQRVVTETPGRLKRAPDQVVFRYHLFCALTALGDYEQAGMVFAEIVGRTPTARNEFQYWSMKYVFDTLASGRSWHRPGQEPEGPAFLAMMEAQEVRDRLCARGRRLTTDGFSAHWSGDGKKLAFSLGVQGRSGVAVFDPATNQTDLLIVPGKDPRWSPDGKYIAFVRDCPTLRLEEFARPERKNANRPVKDEELWLMKADGTEPRRLAAGGWPSWSQDSRAVYFRSHGDQKLCSISITGTDAQPKQIVAASTNAWPSVSPDGRRVACLERAALKVKDLTSQKIVAEWPVPCPVGWGGASWSPQGDELCMGGNNVSSDRTALWVYRLDRPQPAKVLSGQITFASWSPDRTKLVYTLGAPYFEIWTADLDPKVSTVEALGSGRTLEEHYREVVDLYTRRIGVDPQDAYAHSSRAQYYDYLHEREKAQADMRQFSVILGGKTSSDSRNATPRRLRGAIDGPFGYQLAFSVGGRANGIPVLCVAFGQKGRCEMKAFEIPMLAMSLLGFGLLSGLDAPPAHANFAFGKTVKIEWPDTDSILFFSYDGLEVYGESIKPGGYGSGDLYVRRRASINDDWGAPENLGPQVNTSSAESMPSTSGDGLTLYFNSNRPGGYGSWDTYVTTRATKESPWGKAVNAGPKINTSSVDGEPWITQDGRELYFISYRPGGYGGSDIYVARRASLNDPWGDPVNLGPAVNSPYEEQMFSLSPDGLLLLFADTYNESDTPRPGGYGRGDLWMTRRATLSEPWQPAVNLGPMVNGPLRDCGRALISPDGGTLYFWNESAGMDGYWLAPITPIVDFNGDGKVDLVDLVMLIDNWGTNKTPCDIGPYAWGDGKVDIEDLKVFMTYYEKENPPAKP
;
A
#
# COMPACT_ATOMS: atom_id res chain seq x y z
N VAL A 1 13.36 -4.96 27.50
CA VAL A 1 13.56 -4.74 26.04
C VAL A 1 12.55 -5.51 25.21
N ASP A 2 12.30 -6.79 25.53
CA ASP A 2 11.38 -7.66 24.78
C ASP A 2 9.94 -7.13 24.69
N ASN A 3 9.46 -6.38 25.69
CA ASN A 3 8.12 -5.76 25.71
C ASN A 3 8.09 -4.31 25.20
N ARG A 4 9.16 -3.80 24.55
CA ARG A 4 9.28 -2.42 24.04
C ARG A 4 9.11 -1.29 25.08
N ARG A 5 9.27 -1.57 26.38
CA ARG A 5 9.24 -0.59 27.48
C ARG A 5 10.64 -0.05 27.80
N SER A 6 11.29 0.59 26.82
CA SER A 6 12.70 1.04 26.94
C SER A 6 12.91 2.08 28.05
N LYS A 7 12.03 3.08 28.16
CA LYS A 7 12.13 4.15 29.18
C LYS A 7 12.09 3.61 30.60
N GLU A 8 11.18 2.68 30.88
CA GLU A 8 11.06 2.08 32.20
C GLU A 8 12.26 1.20 32.54
N ALA A 9 12.75 0.43 31.56
CA ALA A 9 13.97 -0.36 31.74
C ALA A 9 15.18 0.54 32.04
N MET A 10 15.35 1.66 31.33
CA MET A 10 16.41 2.63 31.62
C MET A 10 16.31 3.21 33.03
N ALA A 11 15.10 3.51 33.52
CA ALA A 11 14.90 4.01 34.88
C ALA A 11 15.27 2.96 35.95
N VAL A 12 14.86 1.70 35.76
CA VAL A 12 15.22 0.61 36.67
C VAL A 12 16.73 0.38 36.70
N LEU A 13 17.39 0.36 35.54
CA LEU A 13 18.84 0.18 35.44
C LEU A 13 19.60 1.38 36.03
N GLY A 14 19.06 2.59 35.91
CA GLY A 14 19.63 3.80 36.52
C GLY A 14 19.77 3.70 38.04
N ASN A 15 18.78 3.08 38.70
CA ASN A 15 18.82 2.86 40.16
C ASN A 15 19.90 1.85 40.60
N LEU A 16 20.47 1.08 39.67
CA LEU A 16 21.50 0.08 39.93
C LEU A 16 22.92 0.59 39.68
N LEU A 17 23.10 1.84 39.24
CA LEU A 17 24.40 2.40 38.90
C LEU A 17 25.28 2.69 40.13
N ASP A 18 24.67 2.91 41.29
CA ASP A 18 25.36 3.19 42.57
C ASP A 18 25.59 1.92 43.42
N GLU A 19 25.20 0.75 42.90
CA GLU A 19 25.40 -0.54 43.55
C GLU A 19 26.86 -1.04 43.42
N LYS A 20 27.12 -2.28 43.85
CA LYS A 20 28.45 -2.90 43.70
C LYS A 20 28.93 -2.88 42.23
N PRO A 21 30.25 -2.80 41.98
CA PRO A 21 30.81 -2.64 40.63
C PRO A 21 30.27 -3.64 39.61
N GLU A 22 30.08 -4.91 40.00
CA GLU A 22 29.60 -5.94 39.08
C GLU A 22 28.15 -5.69 38.64
N ILE A 23 27.30 -5.20 39.55
CA ILE A 23 25.90 -4.85 39.29
C ILE A 23 25.83 -3.59 38.43
N ALA A 24 26.60 -2.55 38.79
CA ALA A 24 26.69 -1.31 38.02
C ALA A 24 27.22 -1.57 36.59
N GLY A 25 28.22 -2.43 36.44
CA GLY A 25 28.76 -2.82 35.13
C GLY A 25 27.75 -3.57 34.26
N ALA A 26 26.96 -4.48 34.85
CA ALA A 26 25.87 -5.16 34.15
C ALA A 26 24.75 -4.18 33.74
N ALA A 27 24.39 -3.24 34.62
CA ALA A 27 23.42 -2.20 34.33
C ALA A 27 23.88 -1.30 33.18
N HIS A 28 25.14 -0.86 33.20
CA HIS A 28 25.74 -0.10 32.10
C HIS A 28 25.70 -0.87 30.76
N SER A 29 25.98 -2.17 30.75
CA SER A 29 25.91 -3.01 29.54
C SER A 29 24.49 -3.06 28.96
N LEU A 30 23.49 -3.27 29.82
CA LEU A 30 22.08 -3.34 29.41
C LEU A 30 21.57 -1.98 28.93
N MET A 31 21.98 -0.88 29.57
CA MET A 31 21.64 0.49 29.13
C MET A 31 22.23 0.79 27.75
N ALA A 32 23.50 0.44 27.51
CA ALA A 32 24.12 0.59 26.19
C ALA A 32 23.32 -0.17 25.11
N ARG A 33 22.92 -1.41 25.40
CA ARG A 33 22.09 -2.21 24.49
C ARG A 33 20.73 -1.57 24.24
N ILE A 34 20.05 -1.05 25.27
CA ILE A 34 18.76 -0.38 25.13
C ILE A 34 18.87 0.89 24.28
N LEU A 35 19.90 1.70 24.51
CA LEU A 35 20.14 2.91 23.74
C LEU A 35 20.39 2.57 22.26
N TRP A 36 21.13 1.50 21.99
CA TRP A 36 21.36 0.98 20.64
C TRP A 36 20.11 0.41 19.96
N GLU A 37 19.22 -0.24 20.73
CA GLU A 37 18.06 -0.98 20.23
C GLU A 37 16.72 -0.22 20.30
N SER A 38 16.62 0.93 20.96
CA SER A 38 15.30 1.57 21.19
C SER A 38 14.73 2.27 19.96
N GLU A 39 15.47 3.24 19.41
CA GLU A 39 15.09 4.09 18.27
C GLU A 39 16.37 4.54 17.53
N SER A 40 16.23 5.09 16.32
CA SER A 40 17.33 5.72 15.56
C SER A 40 18.12 6.72 16.44
N PRO A 41 19.37 6.40 16.85
CA PRO A 41 20.07 7.19 17.82
C PRO A 41 20.62 8.47 17.18
N ASN A 42 20.36 9.63 17.79
CA ASN A 42 21.03 10.88 17.43
C ASN A 42 22.50 10.83 17.93
N ALA A 43 23.32 11.82 17.54
CA ALA A 43 24.73 11.86 17.92
C ALA A 43 24.94 11.78 19.45
N GLU A 44 24.04 12.39 20.22
CA GLU A 44 24.05 12.36 21.68
C GLU A 44 23.80 10.95 22.25
N LYS A 45 22.75 10.25 21.79
CA LYS A 45 22.46 8.86 22.19
C LYS A 45 23.58 7.90 21.80
N LEU A 46 24.28 8.14 20.68
CA LEU A 46 25.45 7.37 20.29
C LEU A 46 26.62 7.57 21.25
N GLN A 47 26.90 8.82 21.62
CA GLN A 47 27.92 9.14 22.61
C GLN A 47 27.58 8.55 23.98
N GLU A 48 26.30 8.60 24.36
CA GLU A 48 25.78 8.00 25.58
C GLU A 48 25.96 6.47 25.57
N THR A 49 25.61 5.81 24.46
CA THR A 49 25.80 4.36 24.26
C THR A 49 27.26 3.96 24.49
N GLU A 50 28.20 4.69 23.88
CA GLU A 50 29.64 4.43 24.02
C GLU A 50 30.14 4.69 25.45
N THR A 51 29.63 5.73 26.10
CA THR A 51 29.94 6.03 27.50
C THR A 51 29.50 4.88 28.42
N HIS A 52 28.29 4.35 28.21
CA HIS A 52 27.82 3.18 28.95
C HIS A 52 28.66 1.93 28.67
N ARG A 53 29.10 1.71 27.42
CA ARG A 53 30.00 0.59 27.08
C ARG A 53 31.35 0.67 27.80
N GLN A 54 31.99 1.84 27.80
CA GLN A 54 33.28 2.04 28.47
C GLN A 54 33.17 1.84 29.99
N LYS A 55 32.10 2.34 30.60
CA LYS A 55 31.85 2.11 32.03
C LYS A 55 31.59 0.64 32.34
N ALA A 56 30.83 -0.05 31.48
CA ALA A 56 30.62 -1.49 31.63
C ALA A 56 31.95 -2.26 31.56
N GLU A 57 32.80 -1.97 30.58
CA GLU A 57 34.11 -2.62 30.43
C GLU A 57 35.02 -2.41 31.65
N ALA A 58 35.00 -1.21 32.24
CA ALA A 58 35.81 -0.89 33.42
C ALA A 58 35.31 -1.55 34.72
N LEU A 59 34.01 -1.84 34.83
CA LEU A 59 33.37 -2.31 36.07
C LEU A 59 33.08 -3.82 36.08
N LEU A 60 32.92 -4.43 34.90
CA LEU A 60 32.59 -5.85 34.80
C LEU A 60 33.79 -6.74 35.17
N PRO A 61 33.58 -7.82 35.94
CA PRO A 61 34.63 -8.76 36.29
C PRO A 61 35.00 -9.68 35.11
N GLU A 62 36.17 -10.30 35.15
CA GLU A 62 36.60 -11.31 34.15
C GLU A 62 35.85 -12.65 34.34
N THR A 63 34.58 -12.69 33.94
CA THR A 63 33.73 -13.90 34.01
C THR A 63 33.02 -14.15 32.68
N ALA A 64 32.56 -15.39 32.46
CA ALA A 64 31.83 -15.74 31.25
C ALA A 64 30.54 -14.91 31.06
N GLU A 65 29.80 -14.64 32.15
CA GLU A 65 28.60 -13.81 32.15
C GLU A 65 28.90 -12.36 31.76
N ALA A 66 29.99 -11.79 32.27
CA ALA A 66 30.42 -10.44 31.93
C ALA A 66 30.76 -10.30 30.44
N TYR A 67 31.52 -11.25 29.88
CA TYR A 67 31.82 -11.25 28.45
C TYR A 67 30.57 -11.53 27.58
N PHE A 68 29.61 -12.31 28.08
CA PHE A 68 28.31 -12.47 27.42
C PHE A 68 27.53 -11.15 27.37
N LEU A 69 27.49 -10.38 28.48
CA LEU A 69 26.88 -9.06 28.52
C LEU A 69 27.57 -8.08 27.54
N GLN A 70 28.90 -8.10 27.47
CA GLN A 70 29.67 -7.33 26.49
C GLN A 70 29.31 -7.71 25.04
N ALA A 71 29.18 -9.01 24.76
CA ALA A 71 28.78 -9.52 23.44
C ALA A 71 27.37 -9.07 23.02
N MET A 72 26.44 -8.98 23.97
CA MET A 72 25.09 -8.48 23.71
C MET A 72 25.04 -6.97 23.47
N GLY A 73 26.01 -6.21 23.96
CA GLY A 73 26.15 -4.77 23.72
C GLY A 73 27.04 -4.42 22.53
N ALA A 74 27.66 -5.41 21.87
CA ALA A 74 28.56 -5.22 20.74
C ALA A 74 27.86 -4.61 19.52
N LEU A 75 28.52 -3.62 18.89
CA LEU A 75 27.98 -2.96 17.69
C LEU A 75 28.28 -3.76 16.42
N THR A 76 29.39 -4.50 16.43
CA THR A 76 29.92 -5.23 15.29
C THR A 76 29.94 -6.72 15.58
N ILE A 77 29.81 -7.53 14.54
CA ILE A 77 29.90 -9.00 14.69
C ILE A 77 31.29 -9.42 15.15
N LYS A 78 32.33 -8.68 14.76
CA LYS A 78 33.72 -8.93 15.17
C LYS A 78 33.91 -8.77 16.67
N GLU A 79 33.41 -7.67 17.25
CA GLU A 79 33.42 -7.46 18.71
C GLU A 79 32.60 -8.53 19.44
N GLN A 80 31.41 -8.85 18.92
CA GLN A 80 30.53 -9.85 19.51
C GLN A 80 31.22 -11.22 19.58
N LEU A 81 31.77 -11.71 18.46
CA LEU A 81 32.47 -12.99 18.42
C LEU A 81 33.69 -13.00 19.35
N GLY A 82 34.46 -11.90 19.39
CA GLY A 82 35.61 -11.79 20.30
C GLY A 82 35.23 -11.93 21.78
N ALA A 83 34.14 -11.28 22.20
CA ALA A 83 33.64 -11.39 23.56
C ALA A 83 33.07 -12.80 23.85
N LEU A 84 32.34 -13.40 22.92
CA LEU A 84 31.82 -14.78 23.08
C LEU A 84 32.93 -15.82 23.14
N ASP A 85 34.01 -15.64 22.37
CA ASP A 85 35.19 -16.50 22.42
C ASP A 85 35.87 -16.41 23.80
N LYS A 86 35.96 -15.21 24.38
CA LYS A 86 36.48 -15.02 25.75
C LYS A 86 35.57 -15.66 26.81
N ALA A 87 34.26 -15.49 26.68
CA ALA A 87 33.31 -16.12 27.59
C ALA A 87 33.47 -17.64 27.63
N LEU A 88 33.60 -18.27 26.45
CA LEU A 88 33.73 -19.72 26.33
C LEU A 88 35.13 -20.27 26.62
N GLN A 89 36.16 -19.42 26.61
CA GLN A 89 37.49 -19.74 27.17
C GLN A 89 37.44 -19.86 28.70
N LEU A 90 36.68 -18.98 29.36
CA LEU A 90 36.53 -18.97 30.82
C LEU A 90 35.57 -20.05 31.31
N ASP A 91 34.44 -20.24 30.63
CA ASP A 91 33.48 -21.29 30.91
C ASP A 91 33.01 -21.96 29.61
N PRO A 92 33.62 -23.11 29.24
CA PRO A 92 33.19 -23.89 28.09
C PRO A 92 31.77 -24.47 28.23
N ALA A 93 31.14 -24.44 29.42
CA ALA A 93 29.77 -24.90 29.63
C ALA A 93 28.74 -23.75 29.55
N HIS A 94 29.17 -22.51 29.31
CA HIS A 94 28.27 -21.35 29.26
C HIS A 94 27.31 -21.39 28.06
N TYR A 95 26.10 -21.90 28.30
CA TYR A 95 25.13 -22.20 27.24
C TYR A 95 24.71 -20.96 26.44
N GLU A 96 24.46 -19.83 27.10
CA GLU A 96 23.95 -18.62 26.44
C GLU A 96 24.97 -18.00 25.47
N SER A 97 26.26 -18.02 25.83
CA SER A 97 27.34 -17.56 24.95
C SER A 97 27.47 -18.47 23.73
N ARG A 98 27.42 -19.79 23.94
CA ARG A 98 27.47 -20.76 22.84
C ARG A 98 26.25 -20.62 21.92
N ARG A 99 25.06 -20.44 22.48
CA ARG A 99 23.81 -20.24 21.73
C ARG A 99 23.88 -18.99 20.86
N LEU A 100 24.30 -17.86 21.43
CA LEU A 100 24.43 -16.61 20.66
C LEU A 100 25.50 -16.75 19.57
N ARG A 101 26.66 -17.37 19.87
CA ARG A 101 27.73 -17.60 18.89
C ARG A 101 27.29 -18.52 17.76
N ALA A 102 26.50 -19.54 18.06
CA ALA A 102 25.87 -20.41 17.06
C ALA A 102 24.97 -19.60 16.12
N TYR A 103 24.05 -18.77 16.64
CA TYR A 103 23.24 -17.90 15.78
C TYR A 103 24.07 -16.93 14.95
N THR A 104 25.15 -16.36 15.50
CA THR A 104 26.09 -15.51 14.77
C THR A 104 26.75 -16.29 13.63
N TYR A 105 27.20 -17.53 13.85
CA TYR A 105 27.77 -18.37 12.79
C TYR A 105 26.74 -18.81 11.76
N TYR A 106 25.50 -19.06 12.16
CA TYR A 106 24.42 -19.38 11.23
C TYR A 106 24.12 -18.19 10.31
N ALA A 107 23.96 -17.00 10.90
CA ALA A 107 23.82 -15.73 10.20
C ALA A 107 25.02 -15.43 9.28
N SER A 108 26.25 -15.73 9.72
CA SER A 108 27.48 -15.54 8.95
C SER A 108 27.77 -16.66 7.95
N ARG A 109 26.89 -17.67 7.84
CA ARG A 109 27.05 -18.84 6.95
C ARG A 109 28.35 -19.63 7.19
N THR A 110 28.89 -19.56 8.40
CA THR A 110 30.07 -20.34 8.80
C THR A 110 29.61 -21.67 9.39
N TYR A 111 29.02 -22.51 8.53
CA TYR A 111 28.30 -23.72 8.95
C TYR A 111 29.18 -24.76 9.67
N GLY A 112 30.48 -24.80 9.37
CA GLY A 112 31.43 -25.64 10.11
C GLY A 112 31.50 -25.28 11.60
N LYS A 113 31.67 -23.99 11.92
CA LYS A 113 31.71 -23.51 13.31
C LYS A 113 30.33 -23.59 13.98
N LEU A 114 29.26 -23.32 13.23
CA LEU A 114 27.89 -23.52 13.70
C LEU A 114 27.66 -24.96 14.17
N LYS A 115 28.07 -25.94 13.36
CA LYS A 115 27.93 -27.37 13.67
C LYS A 115 28.63 -27.72 14.99
N ASP A 116 29.85 -27.21 15.19
CA ASP A 116 30.63 -27.50 16.39
C ASP A 116 30.00 -26.90 17.66
N ASP A 117 29.51 -25.65 17.59
CA ASP A 117 28.78 -25.03 18.70
C ASP A 117 27.43 -25.72 18.95
N ALA A 118 26.69 -26.07 17.90
CA ALA A 118 25.42 -26.76 18.01
C ALA A 118 25.59 -28.16 18.64
N LEU A 119 26.66 -28.89 18.31
CA LEU A 119 27.03 -30.13 19.00
C LEU A 119 27.25 -29.88 20.50
N GLY A 120 28.02 -28.86 20.87
CA GLY A 120 28.21 -28.48 22.27
C GLY A 120 26.89 -28.18 22.99
N MET A 121 25.91 -27.56 22.30
CA MET A 121 24.57 -27.33 22.84
C MET A 121 23.81 -28.63 23.11
N THR A 122 23.86 -29.60 22.18
CA THR A 122 23.21 -30.92 22.37
C THR A 122 23.79 -31.71 23.55
N ILE A 123 25.09 -31.55 23.84
CA ILE A 123 25.75 -32.19 24.98
C ILE A 123 25.31 -31.55 26.29
N LEU A 124 25.26 -30.22 26.36
CA LEU A 124 24.88 -29.48 27.57
C LEU A 124 23.38 -29.64 27.90
N ARG A 125 22.52 -29.64 26.88
CA ARG A 125 21.06 -29.72 27.02
C ARG A 125 20.47 -30.75 26.05
N PRO A 126 20.59 -32.06 26.33
CA PRO A 126 20.20 -33.12 25.39
C PRO A 126 18.69 -33.22 25.13
N ARG A 127 17.85 -32.57 25.95
CA ARG A 127 16.39 -32.48 25.76
C ARG A 127 15.94 -31.17 25.12
N ASP A 128 16.86 -30.25 24.83
CA ASP A 128 16.54 -28.98 24.16
C ASP A 128 16.59 -29.19 22.63
N PRO A 129 15.48 -28.98 21.91
CA PRO A 129 15.44 -29.18 20.46
C PRO A 129 16.35 -28.20 19.67
N LEU A 130 16.72 -27.06 20.25
CA LEU A 130 17.44 -26.01 19.52
C LEU A 130 18.84 -26.43 19.04
N GLY A 131 19.60 -27.17 19.85
CA GLY A 131 20.93 -27.63 19.46
C GLY A 131 20.88 -28.56 18.25
N TYR A 132 19.92 -29.48 18.22
CA TYR A 132 19.73 -30.41 17.10
C TYR A 132 19.24 -29.69 15.84
N SER A 133 18.30 -28.73 15.95
CA SER A 133 17.81 -28.01 14.77
C SER A 133 18.90 -27.16 14.10
N LEU A 134 19.75 -26.48 14.88
CA LEU A 134 20.89 -25.73 14.35
C LEU A 134 21.96 -26.64 13.74
N ARG A 135 22.22 -27.80 14.36
CA ARG A 135 23.16 -28.78 13.82
C ARG A 135 22.66 -29.43 12.53
N ALA A 136 21.36 -29.76 12.46
CA ALA A 136 20.71 -30.27 11.25
C ALA A 136 20.82 -29.28 10.09
N ALA A 137 20.54 -27.99 10.36
CA ALA A 137 20.69 -26.93 9.37
C ALA A 137 22.15 -26.81 8.89
N ALA A 138 23.12 -26.84 9.82
CA ALA A 138 24.54 -26.80 9.49
C ALA A 138 24.95 -27.97 8.60
N TRP A 139 24.54 -29.19 8.95
CA TRP A 139 24.81 -30.39 8.18
C TRP A 139 24.22 -30.31 6.78
N ARG A 140 22.96 -29.88 6.64
CA ARG A 140 22.32 -29.72 5.33
C ARG A 140 23.08 -28.73 4.43
N GLU A 141 23.46 -27.58 4.96
CA GLU A 141 24.20 -26.58 4.18
C GLU A 141 25.64 -27.02 3.84
N LEU A 142 26.22 -27.92 4.64
CA LEU A 142 27.50 -28.58 4.36
C LEU A 142 27.37 -29.82 3.44
N GLY A 143 26.15 -30.23 3.08
CA GLY A 143 25.88 -31.41 2.26
C GLY A 143 25.85 -32.76 3.01
N GLY A 144 25.94 -32.74 4.35
CA GLY A 144 25.77 -33.91 5.22
C GLY A 144 24.29 -34.24 5.42
N TYR A 145 23.60 -34.67 4.35
CA TYR A 145 22.16 -34.91 4.40
C TYR A 145 21.73 -36.05 5.35
N PRO A 146 22.42 -37.19 5.43
CA PRO A 146 22.07 -38.26 6.37
C PRO A 146 22.10 -37.77 7.83
N GLU A 147 23.18 -37.09 8.24
CA GLU A 147 23.36 -36.55 9.57
C GLU A 147 22.32 -35.46 9.88
N ALA A 148 22.00 -34.62 8.89
CA ALA A 148 20.93 -33.65 9.02
C ALA A 148 19.56 -34.31 9.30
N LEU A 149 19.25 -35.41 8.60
CA LEU A 149 17.99 -36.13 8.79
C LEU A 149 17.92 -36.79 10.17
N GLU A 150 19.01 -37.36 10.69
CA GLU A 150 19.06 -37.91 12.06
C GLU A 150 18.78 -36.84 13.12
N ASP A 151 19.37 -35.66 12.96
CA ASP A 151 19.11 -34.53 13.86
C ASP A 151 17.68 -34.00 13.72
N TYR A 152 17.13 -33.95 12.50
CA TYR A 152 15.73 -33.58 12.29
C TYR A 152 14.75 -34.63 12.85
N ASP A 153 15.05 -35.92 12.77
CA ASP A 153 14.23 -36.97 13.38
C ASP A 153 14.28 -36.85 14.92
N THR A 154 15.44 -36.55 15.48
CA THR A 154 15.62 -36.31 16.92
C THR A 154 14.84 -35.08 17.39
N VAL A 155 14.94 -33.95 16.67
CA VAL A 155 14.23 -32.72 17.07
C VAL A 155 12.72 -32.88 16.96
N LEU A 156 12.22 -33.56 15.92
CA LEU A 156 10.77 -33.83 15.78
C LEU A 156 10.27 -34.76 16.89
N ALA A 157 11.08 -35.68 17.40
CA ALA A 157 10.72 -36.52 18.54
C ALA A 157 10.71 -35.74 19.88
N LEU A 158 11.49 -34.66 20.00
CA LEU A 158 11.54 -33.80 21.19
C LEU A 158 10.51 -32.67 21.17
N THR A 159 10.03 -32.27 19.99
CA THR A 159 9.06 -31.18 19.81
C THR A 159 7.62 -31.74 19.78
N PRO A 160 6.73 -31.28 20.68
CA PRO A 160 5.31 -31.67 20.63
C PRO A 160 4.66 -31.33 19.29
N GLU A 161 3.78 -32.21 18.78
CA GLU A 161 3.15 -32.00 17.46
C GLU A 161 2.27 -30.74 17.39
N ASN A 162 1.78 -30.25 18.53
CA ASN A 162 0.98 -29.02 18.63
C ASN A 162 1.84 -27.74 18.73
N ASP A 163 3.16 -27.87 18.84
CA ASP A 163 4.08 -26.73 18.85
C ASP A 163 4.14 -26.11 17.44
N PRO A 164 3.98 -24.77 17.30
CA PRO A 164 4.06 -24.10 16.00
C PRO A 164 5.36 -24.37 15.23
N SER A 165 6.47 -24.64 15.92
CA SER A 165 7.76 -24.95 15.31
C SER A 165 7.84 -26.35 14.68
N TYR A 166 6.97 -27.28 15.08
CA TYR A 166 6.97 -28.67 14.58
C TYR A 166 6.80 -28.71 13.05
N LEU A 167 5.86 -27.93 12.51
CA LEU A 167 5.58 -27.89 11.08
C LEU A 167 6.74 -27.28 10.29
N ALA A 168 7.39 -26.24 10.84
CA ALA A 168 8.59 -25.65 10.23
C ALA A 168 9.72 -26.68 10.17
N LEU A 169 10.02 -27.37 11.28
CA LEU A 169 11.05 -28.43 11.33
C LEU A 169 10.74 -29.58 10.37
N ALA A 170 9.48 -30.00 10.26
CA ALA A 170 9.06 -31.03 9.33
C ALA A 170 9.24 -30.60 7.86
N SER A 171 9.01 -29.32 7.55
CA SER A 171 9.28 -28.74 6.23
C SER A 171 10.77 -28.75 5.90
N GLU A 172 11.63 -28.29 6.81
CA GLU A 172 13.09 -28.28 6.63
C GLU A 172 13.66 -29.70 6.42
N ARG A 173 13.12 -30.70 7.13
CA ARG A 173 13.45 -32.11 6.90
C ARG A 173 13.02 -32.59 5.52
N SER A 174 11.83 -32.21 5.07
CA SER A 174 11.32 -32.57 3.74
C SER A 174 12.15 -31.93 2.63
N GLU A 175 12.57 -30.68 2.80
CA GLU A 175 13.51 -30.01 1.90
C GLU A 175 14.87 -30.71 1.88
N THR A 176 15.35 -31.20 3.03
CA THR A 176 16.60 -31.96 3.12
C THR A 176 16.55 -33.24 2.27
N LEU A 177 15.42 -33.95 2.26
CA LEU A 177 15.21 -35.11 1.37
C LEU A 177 15.24 -34.71 -0.11
N LEU A 178 14.60 -33.59 -0.47
CA LEU A 178 14.66 -33.06 -1.84
C LEU A 178 16.08 -32.68 -2.26
N ARG A 179 16.87 -32.06 -1.36
CA ARG A 179 18.29 -31.72 -1.59
C ARG A 179 19.19 -32.95 -1.67
N MET A 180 18.88 -34.01 -0.94
CA MET A 180 19.54 -35.30 -1.01
C MET A 180 19.20 -36.06 -2.30
N GLY A 181 18.04 -35.80 -2.91
CA GLY A 181 17.55 -36.53 -4.08
C GLY A 181 16.77 -37.79 -3.73
N ASP A 182 16.37 -37.94 -2.46
CA ASP A 182 15.55 -39.06 -2.00
C ASP A 182 14.05 -38.74 -2.22
N TYR A 183 13.70 -38.60 -3.50
CA TYR A 183 12.35 -38.23 -3.92
C TYR A 183 11.31 -39.29 -3.54
N GLN A 184 11.70 -40.56 -3.51
CA GLN A 184 10.80 -41.66 -3.16
C GLN A 184 10.31 -41.53 -1.71
N ARG A 185 11.20 -41.20 -0.75
CA ARG A 185 10.78 -40.95 0.63
C ARG A 185 9.86 -39.75 0.75
N VAL A 186 10.08 -38.68 -0.01
CA VAL A 186 9.17 -37.52 -0.02
C VAL A 186 7.77 -37.94 -0.46
N VAL A 187 7.64 -38.70 -1.55
CA VAL A 187 6.35 -39.22 -2.05
C VAL A 187 5.67 -40.11 -1.01
N THR A 188 6.41 -41.02 -0.36
CA THR A 188 5.83 -41.96 0.62
C THR A 188 5.42 -41.29 1.93
N GLU A 189 6.18 -40.33 2.45
CA GLU A 189 5.90 -39.71 3.74
C GLU A 189 4.86 -38.58 3.69
N THR A 190 4.74 -37.89 2.55
CA THR A 190 3.91 -36.68 2.44
C THR A 190 2.40 -36.89 2.69
N PRO A 191 1.74 -37.95 2.19
CA PRO A 191 0.32 -38.19 2.44
C PRO A 191 -0.03 -38.26 3.93
N GLY A 192 0.82 -38.89 4.74
CA GLY A 192 0.64 -38.94 6.19
C GLY A 192 0.74 -37.57 6.86
N ARG A 193 1.61 -36.69 6.35
CA ARG A 193 1.76 -35.31 6.83
C ARG A 193 0.58 -34.42 6.42
N LEU A 194 0.14 -34.51 5.17
CA LEU A 194 -1.02 -33.77 4.66
C LEU A 194 -2.33 -34.20 5.36
N LYS A 195 -2.44 -35.47 5.78
CA LYS A 195 -3.58 -35.91 6.61
C LYS A 195 -3.64 -35.19 7.97
N ARG A 196 -2.47 -34.87 8.56
CA ARG A 196 -2.36 -34.17 9.85
C ARG A 196 -2.45 -32.65 9.70
N ALA A 197 -1.93 -32.12 8.59
CA ALA A 197 -1.87 -30.69 8.31
C ALA A 197 -2.36 -30.39 6.87
N PRO A 198 -3.68 -30.52 6.60
CA PRO A 198 -4.24 -30.46 5.25
C PRO A 198 -4.08 -29.10 4.57
N ASP A 199 -3.85 -28.03 5.34
CA ASP A 199 -3.72 -26.67 4.84
C ASP A 199 -2.28 -26.28 4.45
N GLN A 200 -1.30 -27.13 4.75
CA GLN A 200 0.10 -26.82 4.48
C GLN A 200 0.46 -27.01 3.01
N VAL A 201 0.66 -25.89 2.31
CA VAL A 201 0.97 -25.86 0.87
C VAL A 201 2.40 -26.33 0.58
N VAL A 202 3.35 -26.04 1.48
CA VAL A 202 4.78 -26.39 1.28
C VAL A 202 5.00 -27.89 1.07
N PHE A 203 4.27 -28.75 1.78
CA PHE A 203 4.38 -30.20 1.60
C PHE A 203 3.85 -30.67 0.25
N ARG A 204 2.78 -30.05 -0.28
CA ARG A 204 2.31 -30.33 -1.64
C ARG A 204 3.33 -29.89 -2.68
N TYR A 205 3.95 -28.73 -2.46
CA TYR A 205 5.02 -28.25 -3.33
C TYR A 205 6.22 -29.22 -3.34
N HIS A 206 6.64 -29.72 -2.17
CA HIS A 206 7.70 -30.74 -2.12
C HIS A 206 7.31 -32.04 -2.83
N LEU A 207 6.06 -32.49 -2.66
CA LEU A 207 5.54 -33.65 -3.38
C LEU A 207 5.55 -33.43 -4.90
N PHE A 208 5.12 -32.26 -5.37
CA PHE A 208 5.18 -31.87 -6.78
C PHE A 208 6.61 -31.97 -7.33
N CYS A 209 7.60 -31.39 -6.64
CA CYS A 209 9.01 -31.46 -7.04
C CYS A 209 9.53 -32.91 -7.09
N ALA A 210 9.18 -33.73 -6.10
CA ALA A 210 9.60 -35.13 -6.03
C ALA A 210 9.00 -35.99 -7.16
N LEU A 211 7.69 -35.85 -7.41
CA LEU A 211 7.01 -36.55 -8.52
C LEU A 211 7.60 -36.14 -9.87
N THR A 212 7.88 -34.86 -10.06
CA THR A 212 8.51 -34.33 -11.28
C THR A 212 9.90 -34.94 -11.48
N ALA A 213 10.73 -35.00 -10.43
CA ALA A 213 12.06 -35.59 -10.51
C ALA A 213 12.04 -37.10 -10.81
N LEU A 214 11.01 -37.81 -10.36
CA LEU A 214 10.80 -39.25 -10.62
C LEU A 214 10.22 -39.55 -12.01
N GLY A 215 9.68 -38.53 -12.70
CA GLY A 215 9.03 -38.68 -14.00
C GLY A 215 7.53 -39.00 -13.93
N ASP A 216 6.89 -38.85 -12.77
CA ASP A 216 5.45 -39.04 -12.58
C ASP A 216 4.69 -37.74 -12.85
N TYR A 217 4.66 -37.35 -14.13
CA TYR A 217 4.15 -36.04 -14.55
C TYR A 217 2.63 -35.90 -14.43
N GLU A 218 1.89 -37.00 -14.52
CA GLU A 218 0.43 -37.01 -14.35
C GLU A 218 0.06 -36.62 -12.91
N GLN A 219 0.64 -37.30 -11.92
CA GLN A 219 0.38 -36.97 -10.52
C GLN A 219 0.93 -35.59 -10.15
N ALA A 220 2.10 -35.20 -10.69
CA ALA A 220 2.63 -33.86 -10.49
C ALA A 220 1.65 -32.80 -11.03
N GLY A 221 1.04 -33.01 -12.21
CA GLY A 221 0.01 -32.13 -12.77
C GLY A 221 -1.23 -32.00 -11.88
N MET A 222 -1.68 -33.09 -11.25
CA MET A 222 -2.79 -33.06 -10.28
C MET A 222 -2.43 -32.24 -9.03
N VAL A 223 -1.25 -32.47 -8.46
CA VAL A 223 -0.78 -31.72 -7.28
C VAL A 223 -0.61 -30.23 -7.61
N PHE A 224 -0.13 -29.90 -8.80
CA PHE A 224 -0.08 -28.51 -9.29
C PHE A 224 -1.47 -27.87 -9.29
N ALA A 225 -2.48 -28.54 -9.86
CA ALA A 225 -3.86 -28.05 -9.88
C ALA A 225 -4.42 -27.82 -8.46
N GLU A 226 -4.10 -28.70 -7.50
CA GLU A 226 -4.45 -28.50 -6.09
C GLU A 226 -3.77 -27.29 -5.47
N ILE A 227 -2.51 -27.01 -5.81
CA ILE A 227 -1.77 -25.86 -5.27
C ILE A 227 -2.38 -24.56 -5.82
N VAL A 228 -2.47 -24.43 -7.14
CA VAL A 228 -2.88 -23.17 -7.79
C VAL A 228 -4.39 -22.90 -7.65
N GLY A 229 -5.21 -23.92 -7.37
CA GLY A 229 -6.65 -23.77 -7.15
C GLY A 229 -7.04 -23.28 -5.74
N ARG A 230 -6.09 -23.21 -4.78
CA ARG A 230 -6.39 -22.92 -3.37
C ARG A 230 -6.63 -21.45 -3.05
N THR A 231 -5.74 -20.59 -3.55
CA THR A 231 -5.86 -19.15 -3.39
C THR A 231 -5.56 -18.49 -4.72
N PRO A 232 -6.13 -17.32 -4.99
CA PRO A 232 -5.79 -16.59 -6.21
C PRO A 232 -4.27 -16.37 -6.37
N THR A 233 -3.54 -16.04 -5.30
CA THR A 233 -2.10 -15.75 -5.37
C THR A 233 -1.20 -16.99 -5.44
N ALA A 234 -1.75 -18.20 -5.30
CA ALA A 234 -0.97 -19.43 -5.21
C ALA A 234 -0.14 -19.72 -6.47
N ARG A 235 -0.61 -19.31 -7.65
CA ARG A 235 0.14 -19.48 -8.91
C ARG A 235 1.46 -18.68 -8.91
N ASN A 236 1.45 -17.46 -8.36
CA ASN A 236 2.65 -16.63 -8.23
C ASN A 236 3.64 -17.21 -7.20
N GLU A 237 3.14 -17.67 -6.05
CA GLU A 237 3.98 -18.32 -5.02
C GLU A 237 4.62 -19.61 -5.55
N PHE A 238 3.83 -20.44 -6.26
CA PHE A 238 4.31 -21.64 -6.91
C PHE A 238 5.40 -21.36 -7.95
N GLN A 239 5.22 -20.32 -8.78
CA GLN A 239 6.23 -19.89 -9.74
C GLN A 239 7.54 -19.52 -9.04
N TYR A 240 7.46 -18.76 -7.93
CA TYR A 240 8.64 -18.34 -7.17
C TYR A 240 9.39 -19.51 -6.54
N TRP A 241 8.68 -20.46 -5.94
CA TRP A 241 9.30 -21.66 -5.39
C TRP A 241 9.95 -22.50 -6.48
N SER A 242 9.25 -22.69 -7.61
CA SER A 242 9.73 -23.48 -8.75
C SER A 242 11.04 -22.93 -9.31
N MET A 243 11.11 -21.61 -9.48
CA MET A 243 12.30 -20.90 -9.92
C MET A 243 13.50 -21.17 -9.02
N LYS A 244 13.32 -21.01 -7.71
CA LYS A 244 14.40 -21.22 -6.73
C LYS A 244 14.86 -22.68 -6.69
N TYR A 245 13.91 -23.62 -6.69
CA TYR A 245 14.21 -25.05 -6.68
C TYR A 245 15.02 -25.50 -7.90
N VAL A 246 14.65 -25.04 -9.11
CA VAL A 246 15.39 -25.38 -10.33
C VAL A 246 16.81 -24.84 -10.30
N PHE A 247 16.99 -23.58 -9.86
CA PHE A 247 18.32 -22.98 -9.76
C PHE A 247 19.24 -23.76 -8.82
N ASP A 248 18.74 -24.10 -7.63
CA ASP A 248 19.52 -24.82 -6.63
C ASP A 248 19.77 -26.28 -7.01
N THR A 249 18.77 -26.96 -7.59
CA THR A 249 18.91 -28.35 -8.05
C THR A 249 19.98 -28.46 -9.13
N LEU A 250 19.91 -27.62 -10.16
CA LEU A 250 20.88 -27.63 -11.25
C LEU A 250 22.27 -27.17 -10.79
N ALA A 251 22.36 -26.21 -9.85
CA ALA A 251 23.64 -25.80 -9.27
C ALA A 251 24.31 -26.89 -8.42
N SER A 252 23.52 -27.81 -7.85
CA SER A 252 24.03 -29.01 -7.18
C SER A 252 24.48 -30.12 -8.15
N GLY A 253 24.40 -29.89 -9.47
CA GLY A 253 24.74 -30.88 -10.50
C GLY A 253 23.68 -31.96 -10.71
N ARG A 254 22.47 -31.78 -10.17
CA ARG A 254 21.36 -32.73 -10.29
C ARG A 254 20.35 -32.27 -11.34
N SER A 255 19.56 -33.22 -11.84
CA SER A 255 18.41 -32.94 -12.69
C SER A 255 17.14 -32.77 -11.84
N TRP A 256 16.25 -31.87 -12.23
CA TRP A 256 14.95 -31.68 -11.55
C TRP A 256 13.80 -32.47 -12.19
N HIS A 257 14.05 -33.10 -13.35
CA HIS A 257 13.18 -34.06 -14.02
C HIS A 257 13.99 -35.27 -14.49
N ARG A 258 13.33 -36.34 -14.94
CA ARG A 258 14.00 -37.54 -15.39
C ARG A 258 14.76 -37.28 -16.72
N PRO A 259 16.07 -37.60 -16.81
CA PRO A 259 16.83 -37.40 -18.04
C PRO A 259 16.22 -38.14 -19.23
N GLY A 260 16.11 -37.47 -20.38
CA GLY A 260 15.48 -38.01 -21.59
C GLY A 260 13.95 -38.08 -21.55
N GLN A 261 13.32 -37.59 -20.48
CA GLN A 261 11.88 -37.42 -20.35
C GLN A 261 11.60 -35.98 -19.95
N GLU A 262 11.55 -35.05 -20.90
CA GLU A 262 11.23 -33.66 -20.60
C GLU A 262 9.73 -33.52 -20.29
N PRO A 263 9.35 -32.89 -19.16
CA PRO A 263 7.95 -32.73 -18.82
C PRO A 263 7.28 -31.66 -19.69
N GLU A 264 6.07 -31.95 -20.17
CA GLU A 264 5.27 -31.04 -20.98
C GLU A 264 4.00 -30.58 -20.24
N GLY A 265 3.52 -29.37 -20.56
CA GLY A 265 2.27 -28.83 -20.05
C GLY A 265 2.41 -27.70 -19.02
N PRO A 266 1.28 -27.11 -18.59
CA PRO A 266 1.26 -25.86 -17.82
C PRO A 266 1.91 -25.97 -16.44
N ALA A 267 1.88 -27.15 -15.82
CA ALA A 267 2.44 -27.39 -14.49
C ALA A 267 3.97 -27.18 -14.42
N PHE A 268 4.67 -27.40 -15.53
CA PHE A 268 6.14 -27.44 -15.58
C PHE A 268 6.76 -26.21 -16.25
N LEU A 269 5.93 -25.33 -16.83
CA LEU A 269 6.36 -24.17 -17.59
C LEU A 269 7.28 -23.24 -16.79
N ALA A 270 6.95 -22.98 -15.52
CA ALA A 270 7.78 -22.15 -14.64
C ALA A 270 9.17 -22.77 -14.38
N MET A 271 9.27 -24.09 -14.31
CA MET A 271 10.53 -24.80 -14.10
C MET A 271 11.41 -24.76 -15.36
N MET A 272 10.81 -24.97 -16.54
CA MET A 272 11.49 -24.88 -17.83
C MET A 272 12.04 -23.47 -18.07
N GLU A 273 11.21 -22.44 -17.84
CA GLU A 273 11.63 -21.04 -17.98
C GLU A 273 12.75 -20.67 -16.99
N ALA A 274 12.71 -21.19 -15.76
CA ALA A 274 13.77 -20.99 -14.80
C ALA A 274 15.09 -21.61 -15.28
N GLN A 275 15.06 -22.83 -15.84
CA GLN A 275 16.23 -23.45 -16.43
C GLN A 275 16.78 -22.61 -17.60
N GLU A 276 15.94 -22.16 -18.53
CA GLU A 276 16.36 -21.31 -19.66
C GLU A 276 16.99 -19.98 -19.22
N VAL A 277 16.47 -19.36 -18.16
CA VAL A 277 17.06 -18.14 -17.59
C VAL A 277 18.42 -18.45 -16.96
N ARG A 278 18.50 -19.52 -16.16
CA ARG A 278 19.76 -19.94 -15.54
C ARG A 278 20.83 -20.23 -16.57
N ASP A 279 20.51 -21.00 -17.60
CA ASP A 279 21.49 -21.44 -18.59
C ASP A 279 22.04 -20.24 -19.39
N ARG A 280 21.18 -19.25 -19.70
CA ARG A 280 21.60 -17.98 -20.28
C ARG A 280 22.52 -17.16 -19.37
N LEU A 281 22.26 -17.15 -18.06
CA LEU A 281 23.13 -16.48 -17.09
C LEU A 281 24.47 -17.21 -16.96
N CYS A 282 24.47 -18.53 -16.85
CA CYS A 282 25.66 -19.38 -16.79
C CYS A 282 26.54 -19.28 -18.04
N ALA A 283 25.95 -18.99 -19.21
CA ALA A 283 26.70 -18.78 -20.44
C ALA A 283 27.60 -17.54 -20.41
N ARG A 284 27.32 -16.57 -19.53
CA ARG A 284 28.01 -15.26 -19.48
C ARG A 284 28.53 -14.89 -18.09
N GLY A 285 28.24 -15.71 -17.09
CA GLY A 285 28.62 -15.44 -15.71
C GLY A 285 28.46 -16.66 -14.81
N ARG A 286 28.75 -16.46 -13.53
CA ARG A 286 28.67 -17.50 -12.51
C ARG A 286 28.07 -16.96 -11.22
N ARG A 287 27.34 -17.81 -10.52
CA ARG A 287 26.79 -17.53 -9.19
C ARG A 287 27.93 -17.48 -8.17
N LEU A 288 27.94 -16.44 -7.33
CA LEU A 288 28.89 -16.27 -6.22
C LEU A 288 28.27 -16.65 -4.89
N THR A 289 27.05 -16.17 -4.59
CA THR A 289 26.33 -16.51 -3.35
C THR A 289 24.82 -16.50 -3.56
N THR A 290 24.09 -17.19 -2.70
CA THR A 290 22.67 -17.53 -2.85
C THR A 290 21.73 -16.74 -1.94
N ASP A 291 22.22 -15.66 -1.32
CA ASP A 291 21.45 -14.89 -0.35
C ASP A 291 22.01 -13.48 -0.17
N GLY A 292 21.90 -12.67 -1.20
CA GLY A 292 22.33 -11.29 -1.06
C GLY A 292 21.91 -10.38 -2.17
N PHE A 293 22.07 -9.09 -1.90
CA PHE A 293 21.72 -8.03 -2.82
C PHE A 293 22.61 -6.79 -2.67
N SER A 294 22.57 -5.90 -3.67
CA SER A 294 23.33 -4.65 -3.69
C SER A 294 24.84 -4.84 -3.51
N ALA A 295 25.42 -5.81 -4.22
CA ALA A 295 26.85 -6.11 -4.13
C ALA A 295 27.74 -5.04 -4.79
N HIS A 296 28.92 -4.80 -4.23
CA HIS A 296 29.91 -3.85 -4.75
C HIS A 296 31.34 -4.35 -4.48
N TRP A 297 32.23 -4.20 -5.46
CA TRP A 297 33.64 -4.60 -5.34
C TRP A 297 34.41 -3.68 -4.38
N SER A 298 35.43 -4.25 -3.74
CA SER A 298 36.48 -3.50 -3.05
C SER A 298 37.31 -2.67 -4.03
N GLY A 299 37.99 -1.65 -3.52
CA GLY A 299 38.88 -0.79 -4.32
C GLY A 299 40.00 -1.55 -5.06
N ASP A 300 40.39 -2.74 -4.57
CA ASP A 300 41.35 -3.63 -5.24
C ASP A 300 40.70 -4.72 -6.11
N GLY A 301 39.37 -4.76 -6.20
CA GLY A 301 38.61 -5.73 -7.00
C GLY A 301 38.67 -7.18 -6.49
N LYS A 302 39.14 -7.43 -5.26
CA LYS A 302 39.32 -8.78 -4.73
C LYS A 302 38.16 -9.28 -3.87
N LYS A 303 37.46 -8.39 -3.17
CA LYS A 303 36.36 -8.74 -2.26
C LYS A 303 35.06 -8.03 -2.64
N LEU A 304 33.94 -8.51 -2.14
CA LEU A 304 32.60 -7.96 -2.40
C LEU A 304 31.92 -7.59 -1.09
N ALA A 305 31.55 -6.32 -0.92
CA ALA A 305 30.61 -5.93 0.12
C ALA A 305 29.18 -6.08 -0.42
N PHE A 306 28.28 -6.65 0.37
CA PHE A 306 26.89 -6.86 -0.06
C PHE A 306 25.93 -6.92 1.14
N SER A 307 24.63 -6.80 0.86
CA SER A 307 23.58 -6.98 1.85
C SER A 307 23.22 -8.47 1.92
N LEU A 308 23.43 -9.10 3.06
CA LEU A 308 23.08 -10.50 3.33
C LEU A 308 21.65 -10.57 3.87
N GLY A 309 20.80 -11.44 3.31
CA GLY A 309 19.38 -11.58 3.67
C GLY A 309 18.43 -10.85 2.71
N VAL A 310 17.31 -10.34 3.26
CA VAL A 310 16.24 -9.68 2.47
C VAL A 310 15.89 -8.30 3.05
N GLN A 311 15.16 -7.47 2.30
CA GLN A 311 14.87 -6.10 2.71
C GLN A 311 14.13 -6.04 4.06
N GLY A 312 14.59 -5.18 4.98
CA GLY A 312 14.07 -5.05 6.34
C GLY A 312 14.45 -6.16 7.31
N ARG A 313 15.21 -7.17 6.81
CA ARG A 313 15.81 -8.30 7.54
C ARG A 313 17.20 -8.61 6.97
N SER A 314 18.09 -7.62 6.93
CA SER A 314 19.43 -7.75 6.32
C SER A 314 20.57 -7.27 7.22
N GLY A 315 21.77 -7.75 6.91
CA GLY A 315 23.04 -7.25 7.44
C GLY A 315 24.03 -6.93 6.33
N VAL A 316 25.12 -6.23 6.67
CA VAL A 316 26.22 -5.98 5.72
C VAL A 316 27.29 -7.04 5.89
N ALA A 317 27.66 -7.71 4.80
CA ALA A 317 28.68 -8.73 4.79
C ALA A 317 29.74 -8.49 3.70
N VAL A 318 30.90 -9.08 3.88
CA VAL A 318 31.98 -9.12 2.89
C VAL A 318 32.19 -10.57 2.44
N PHE A 319 32.17 -10.79 1.15
CA PHE A 319 32.48 -12.07 0.53
C PHE A 319 33.88 -12.02 -0.11
N ASP A 320 34.66 -13.06 0.15
CA ASP A 320 35.96 -13.28 -0.49
C ASP A 320 35.83 -14.42 -1.52
N PRO A 321 35.80 -14.11 -2.83
CA PRO A 321 35.73 -15.11 -3.89
C PRO A 321 36.91 -16.08 -3.93
N ALA A 322 38.07 -15.75 -3.34
CA ALA A 322 39.23 -16.64 -3.34
C ALA A 322 39.11 -17.75 -2.29
N THR A 323 38.51 -17.46 -1.15
CA THR A 323 38.32 -18.43 -0.05
C THR A 323 36.89 -18.99 0.01
N ASN A 324 35.96 -18.40 -0.75
CA ASN A 324 34.53 -18.67 -0.69
C ASN A 324 33.94 -18.46 0.72
N GLN A 325 34.49 -17.50 1.47
CA GLN A 325 34.05 -17.16 2.83
C GLN A 325 33.23 -15.88 2.84
N THR A 326 32.23 -15.84 3.73
CA THR A 326 31.41 -14.66 4.01
C THR A 326 31.66 -14.22 5.44
N ASP A 327 32.08 -12.96 5.60
CA ASP A 327 32.24 -12.31 6.89
C ASP A 327 31.08 -11.32 7.08
N LEU A 328 30.13 -11.65 7.96
CA LEU A 328 29.08 -10.72 8.36
C LEU A 328 29.70 -9.65 9.27
N LEU A 329 29.55 -8.37 8.91
CA LEU A 329 30.19 -7.26 9.62
C LEU A 329 29.26 -6.64 10.66
N ILE A 330 28.00 -6.38 10.29
CA ILE A 330 27.02 -5.69 11.14
C ILE A 330 25.57 -6.04 10.78
N VAL A 331 24.70 -6.05 11.80
CA VAL A 331 23.25 -6.24 11.67
C VAL A 331 22.54 -5.22 12.58
N PRO A 332 21.50 -4.49 12.10
CA PRO A 332 20.98 -4.47 10.74
C PRO A 332 21.79 -3.59 9.78
N GLY A 333 21.66 -3.86 8.47
CA GLY A 333 22.21 -2.99 7.42
C GLY A 333 21.95 -3.49 6.00
N LYS A 334 21.97 -2.56 5.03
CA LYS A 334 21.81 -2.84 3.59
C LYS A 334 22.55 -1.83 2.70
N ASP A 335 22.58 -2.12 1.40
CA ASP A 335 23.11 -1.26 0.34
C ASP A 335 24.56 -0.76 0.57
N PRO A 336 25.52 -1.65 0.89
CA PRO A 336 26.89 -1.23 1.17
C PRO A 336 27.64 -0.74 -0.07
N ARG A 337 28.51 0.24 0.13
CA ARG A 337 29.41 0.82 -0.88
C ARG A 337 30.81 0.96 -0.34
N TRP A 338 31.75 0.31 -1.00
CA TRP A 338 33.17 0.45 -0.68
C TRP A 338 33.69 1.80 -1.13
N SER A 339 34.51 2.45 -0.31
CA SER A 339 35.29 3.60 -0.74
C SER A 339 36.29 3.19 -1.84
N PRO A 340 36.56 4.06 -2.82
CA PRO A 340 37.55 3.79 -3.87
C PRO A 340 38.94 3.39 -3.34
N ASP A 341 39.37 3.94 -2.20
CA ASP A 341 40.63 3.59 -1.55
C ASP A 341 40.61 2.27 -0.75
N GLY A 342 39.45 1.61 -0.66
CA GLY A 342 39.26 0.33 0.01
C GLY A 342 39.19 0.40 1.54
N LYS A 343 39.26 1.58 2.17
CA LYS A 343 39.36 1.70 3.64
C LYS A 343 38.03 1.70 4.37
N TYR A 344 36.95 2.10 3.71
CA TYR A 344 35.65 2.32 4.36
C TYR A 344 34.51 1.67 3.59
N ILE A 345 33.43 1.36 4.31
CA ILE A 345 32.16 0.93 3.75
C ILE A 345 31.07 1.88 4.27
N ALA A 346 30.38 2.55 3.35
CA ALA A 346 29.16 3.30 3.65
C ALA A 346 27.94 2.39 3.42
N PHE A 347 26.95 2.41 4.29
CA PHE A 347 25.77 1.54 4.21
C PHE A 347 24.53 2.22 4.78
N VAL A 348 23.37 1.60 4.58
CA VAL A 348 22.08 2.08 5.07
C VAL A 348 21.60 1.21 6.22
N ARG A 349 21.27 1.82 7.35
CA ARG A 349 20.52 1.16 8.44
C ARG A 349 19.04 1.41 8.20
N ASP A 350 18.29 0.35 7.92
CA ASP A 350 16.88 0.41 7.52
C ASP A 350 15.90 -0.02 8.62
N CYS A 351 16.42 -0.44 9.77
CA CYS A 351 15.65 -0.63 10.98
C CYS A 351 16.42 -0.29 12.27
N PRO A 352 15.70 0.12 13.33
CA PRO A 352 16.30 0.32 14.64
C PRO A 352 16.85 -0.98 15.23
N THR A 353 16.12 -2.10 15.09
CA THR A 353 16.55 -3.40 15.60
C THR A 353 16.31 -4.52 14.61
N LEU A 354 17.21 -5.50 14.65
CA LEU A 354 17.04 -6.81 14.06
C LEU A 354 17.91 -7.79 14.85
N ARG A 355 17.28 -8.75 15.52
CA ARG A 355 18.03 -9.76 16.30
C ARG A 355 18.62 -10.82 15.38
N LEU A 356 19.73 -11.42 15.80
CA LEU A 356 20.36 -12.49 15.02
C LEU A 356 19.43 -13.71 14.88
N GLU A 357 18.60 -14.02 15.88
CA GLU A 357 17.66 -15.14 15.76
C GLU A 357 16.55 -14.85 14.75
N GLU A 358 16.14 -13.59 14.60
CA GLU A 358 15.14 -13.17 13.61
C GLU A 358 15.70 -13.15 12.19
N PHE A 359 16.96 -12.74 12.07
CA PHE A 359 17.73 -12.74 10.82
C PHE A 359 18.03 -14.17 10.33
N ALA A 360 18.30 -15.09 11.25
CA ALA A 360 18.64 -16.48 10.95
C ALA A 360 17.43 -17.38 10.64
N ARG A 361 16.19 -16.86 10.65
CA ARG A 361 15.01 -17.67 10.32
C ARG A 361 14.99 -18.07 8.83
N PRO A 362 14.52 -19.28 8.50
CA PRO A 362 14.36 -19.72 7.10
C PRO A 362 13.31 -18.90 6.33
N GLU A 363 12.23 -18.48 7.00
CA GLU A 363 11.17 -17.67 6.40
C GLU A 363 11.61 -16.22 6.17
N ARG A 364 11.82 -15.86 4.90
CA ARG A 364 12.35 -14.55 4.49
C ARG A 364 11.34 -13.80 3.64
N LYS A 365 10.41 -13.11 4.32
CA LYS A 365 9.51 -12.15 3.67
C LYS A 365 10.10 -10.75 3.80
N ASN A 366 10.15 -10.02 2.68
CA ASN A 366 10.49 -8.60 2.68
C ASN A 366 9.63 -7.87 3.70
N ALA A 367 10.27 -7.13 4.60
CA ALA A 367 9.60 -6.21 5.50
C ALA A 367 9.74 -4.81 4.89
N ASN A 368 8.74 -4.38 4.11
CA ASN A 368 8.71 -3.02 3.57
C ASN A 368 8.60 -2.01 4.72
N ARG A 369 9.72 -1.37 5.08
CA ARG A 369 9.77 -0.33 6.11
C ARG A 369 9.71 1.07 5.48
N PRO A 370 9.14 2.08 6.17
CA PRO A 370 9.10 3.44 5.65
C PRO A 370 10.51 3.99 5.41
N VAL A 371 10.76 4.46 4.19
CA VAL A 371 12.06 5.00 3.77
C VAL A 371 12.53 6.17 4.66
N LYS A 372 11.60 6.91 5.28
CA LYS A 372 11.88 8.02 6.22
C LYS A 372 12.70 7.62 7.45
N ASP A 373 12.73 6.33 7.80
CA ASP A 373 13.45 5.81 8.96
C ASP A 373 14.87 5.34 8.61
N GLU A 374 15.28 5.41 7.33
CA GLU A 374 16.61 5.00 6.88
C GLU A 374 17.70 6.01 7.26
N GLU A 375 18.86 5.46 7.64
CA GLU A 375 20.02 6.24 8.04
C GLU A 375 21.27 5.84 7.27
N LEU A 376 22.11 6.83 6.94
CA LEU A 376 23.40 6.64 6.34
C LEU A 376 24.47 6.43 7.42
N TRP A 377 25.21 5.33 7.31
CA TRP A 377 26.27 4.94 8.22
C TRP A 377 27.59 4.67 7.50
N LEU A 378 28.68 4.73 8.26
CA LEU A 378 30.04 4.48 7.80
C LEU A 378 30.76 3.56 8.78
N MET A 379 31.56 2.63 8.29
CA MET A 379 32.48 1.82 9.09
C MET A 379 33.81 1.63 8.35
N LYS A 380 34.85 1.20 9.07
CA LYS A 380 36.07 0.68 8.44
C LYS A 380 35.75 -0.60 7.66
N ALA A 381 36.51 -0.86 6.61
CA ALA A 381 36.28 -2.02 5.74
C ALA A 381 36.43 -3.38 6.45
N ASP A 382 37.06 -3.43 7.63
CA ASP A 382 37.16 -4.61 8.47
C ASP A 382 35.97 -4.78 9.44
N GLY A 383 34.93 -3.95 9.31
CA GLY A 383 33.72 -3.96 10.13
C GLY A 383 33.83 -3.18 11.43
N THR A 384 34.96 -2.50 11.71
CA THR A 384 35.17 -1.74 12.96
C THR A 384 34.72 -0.28 12.86
N GLU A 385 34.53 0.36 14.01
CA GLU A 385 34.19 1.80 14.15
C GLU A 385 32.94 2.24 13.35
N PRO A 386 31.78 1.55 13.47
CA PRO A 386 30.57 2.00 12.83
C PRO A 386 30.08 3.33 13.44
N ARG A 387 29.80 4.32 12.60
CA ARG A 387 29.25 5.61 13.01
C ARG A 387 28.20 6.13 12.04
N ARG A 388 27.20 6.82 12.58
CA ARG A 388 26.14 7.46 11.80
C ARG A 388 26.67 8.74 11.13
N LEU A 389 26.28 8.96 9.87
CA LEU A 389 26.61 10.17 9.11
C LEU A 389 25.40 11.11 8.99
N ALA A 390 24.24 10.60 8.55
CA ALA A 390 23.06 11.44 8.27
C ALA A 390 21.76 10.62 8.20
N ALA A 391 20.60 11.29 8.21
CA ALA A 391 19.33 10.66 7.84
C ALA A 391 19.20 10.61 6.31
N GLY A 392 18.95 9.42 5.75
CA GLY A 392 19.00 9.21 4.32
C GLY A 392 19.52 7.83 3.92
N GLY A 393 19.61 7.59 2.62
CA GLY A 393 20.06 6.30 2.08
C GLY A 393 20.71 6.41 0.70
N TRP A 394 21.00 5.24 0.10
CA TRP A 394 21.66 5.10 -1.20
C TRP A 394 23.01 5.82 -1.30
N PRO A 395 24.02 5.37 -0.52
CA PRO A 395 25.35 5.94 -0.60
C PRO A 395 25.97 5.79 -1.99
N SER A 396 26.83 6.76 -2.34
CA SER A 396 27.80 6.70 -3.43
C SER A 396 29.03 7.51 -3.04
N TRP A 397 30.22 7.12 -3.48
CA TRP A 397 31.48 7.76 -3.06
C TRP A 397 31.98 8.82 -4.04
N SER A 398 32.65 9.85 -3.51
CA SER A 398 33.58 10.65 -4.30
C SER A 398 34.84 9.83 -4.63
N GLN A 399 35.45 10.09 -5.78
CA GLN A 399 36.64 9.36 -6.25
C GLN A 399 37.84 9.48 -5.30
N ASP A 400 37.98 10.61 -4.60
CA ASP A 400 39.02 10.83 -3.60
C ASP A 400 38.75 10.14 -2.25
N SER A 401 37.63 9.42 -2.12
CA SER A 401 37.20 8.74 -0.89
C SER A 401 36.94 9.67 0.30
N ARG A 402 36.76 10.98 0.09
CA ARG A 402 36.58 11.96 1.17
C ARG A 402 35.13 12.35 1.46
N ALA A 403 34.21 12.06 0.55
CA ALA A 403 32.81 12.39 0.73
C ALA A 403 31.88 11.26 0.25
N VAL A 404 30.71 11.20 0.88
CA VAL A 404 29.61 10.30 0.50
C VAL A 404 28.43 11.13 0.02
N TYR A 405 27.94 10.81 -1.18
CA TYR A 405 26.69 11.31 -1.72
C TYR A 405 25.55 10.40 -1.30
N PHE A 406 24.39 10.98 -0.96
CA PHE A 406 23.23 10.22 -0.51
C PHE A 406 21.94 11.00 -0.74
N ARG A 407 20.80 10.29 -0.67
CA ARG A 407 19.46 10.90 -0.72
C ARG A 407 18.97 11.18 0.70
N SER A 408 18.64 12.44 0.98
CA SER A 408 18.01 12.84 2.24
C SER A 408 16.51 12.52 2.22
N HIS A 409 15.97 12.02 3.33
CA HIS A 409 14.56 11.59 3.38
C HIS A 409 13.57 12.64 3.88
N GLY A 410 14.05 13.68 4.59
CA GLY A 410 13.21 14.79 5.02
C GLY A 410 12.74 15.66 3.86
N ASP A 411 13.65 16.03 2.97
CA ASP A 411 13.41 16.94 1.85
C ASP A 411 13.63 16.30 0.46
N GLN A 412 13.96 15.01 0.41
CA GLN A 412 14.06 14.20 -0.81
C GLN A 412 15.14 14.70 -1.79
N LYS A 413 16.26 15.24 -1.28
CA LYS A 413 17.31 15.88 -2.07
C LYS A 413 18.58 15.05 -2.16
N LEU A 414 19.42 15.38 -3.14
CA LEU A 414 20.79 14.85 -3.21
C LEU A 414 21.70 15.71 -2.32
N CYS A 415 22.33 15.06 -1.35
CA CYS A 415 23.26 15.66 -0.41
C CYS A 415 24.63 15.00 -0.52
N SER A 416 25.67 15.71 -0.08
CA SER A 416 27.00 15.16 0.18
C SER A 416 27.38 15.39 1.63
N ILE A 417 28.15 14.50 2.22
CA ILE A 417 28.73 14.67 3.54
C ILE A 417 30.20 14.28 3.50
N SER A 418 31.05 15.10 4.11
CA SER A 418 32.48 14.78 4.25
C SER A 418 32.65 13.71 5.33
N ILE A 419 33.55 12.75 5.10
CA ILE A 419 33.94 11.79 6.14
C ILE A 419 35.11 12.29 7.00
N THR A 420 35.76 13.39 6.59
CA THR A 420 36.88 14.01 7.31
C THR A 420 36.32 15.04 8.29
N GLY A 421 36.22 14.67 9.57
CA GLY A 421 35.66 15.49 10.65
C GLY A 421 34.40 14.85 11.25
N THR A 422 34.33 14.78 12.58
CA THR A 422 33.21 14.16 13.32
C THR A 422 31.94 15.02 13.31
N ASP A 423 32.06 16.33 13.06
CA ASP A 423 30.95 17.29 13.10
C ASP A 423 30.48 17.74 11.70
N ALA A 424 30.87 17.01 10.65
CA ALA A 424 30.54 17.35 9.27
C ALA A 424 29.01 17.33 9.04
N GLN A 425 28.47 18.44 8.54
CA GLN A 425 27.05 18.56 8.22
C GLN A 425 26.76 18.22 6.75
N PRO A 426 25.61 17.59 6.43
CA PRO A 426 25.20 17.37 5.05
C PRO A 426 25.11 18.67 4.24
N LYS A 427 25.76 18.72 3.09
CA LYS A 427 25.68 19.78 2.10
C LYS A 427 24.74 19.38 0.97
N GLN A 428 23.65 20.12 0.80
CA GLN A 428 22.70 19.94 -0.31
C GLN A 428 23.36 20.30 -1.66
N ILE A 429 23.15 19.48 -2.69
CA ILE A 429 23.70 19.68 -4.03
C ILE A 429 22.62 20.04 -5.05
N VAL A 430 21.55 19.22 -5.15
CA VAL A 430 20.47 19.43 -6.13
C VAL A 430 19.12 19.22 -5.45
N ALA A 431 18.13 20.06 -5.78
CA ALA A 431 16.72 19.79 -5.50
C ALA A 431 16.25 18.66 -6.43
N ALA A 432 16.41 17.40 -6.01
CA ALA A 432 15.98 16.28 -6.82
C ALA A 432 14.46 16.31 -6.96
N SER A 433 13.96 16.27 -8.20
CA SER A 433 12.54 16.06 -8.44
C SER A 433 12.13 14.67 -7.92
N THR A 434 10.93 14.62 -7.36
CA THR A 434 10.30 13.45 -6.74
C THR A 434 10.54 12.13 -7.50
N ASN A 435 11.07 11.14 -6.78
CA ASN A 435 11.21 9.70 -7.11
C ASN A 435 12.52 9.16 -7.75
N ALA A 436 13.58 9.95 -7.96
CA ALA A 436 14.86 9.44 -8.49
C ALA A 436 15.83 8.87 -7.42
N TRP A 437 16.60 7.81 -7.73
CA TRP A 437 17.83 7.44 -6.98
C TRP A 437 19.06 8.01 -7.68
N PRO A 438 19.59 9.17 -7.24
CA PRO A 438 20.70 9.82 -7.92
C PRO A 438 22.01 9.05 -7.72
N SER A 439 22.82 8.97 -8.78
CA SER A 439 24.17 8.38 -8.75
C SER A 439 25.16 9.35 -9.38
N VAL A 440 26.25 9.64 -8.70
CA VAL A 440 27.25 10.63 -9.13
C VAL A 440 28.37 9.95 -9.91
N SER A 441 28.80 10.56 -11.00
CA SER A 441 29.90 10.05 -11.83
C SER A 441 31.22 10.02 -11.04
N PRO A 442 32.17 9.14 -11.40
CA PRO A 442 33.46 9.06 -10.71
C PRO A 442 34.19 10.41 -10.64
N ASP A 443 34.15 11.21 -11.72
CA ASP A 443 34.78 12.53 -11.77
C ASP A 443 34.06 13.62 -10.92
N GLY A 444 32.93 13.29 -10.30
CA GLY A 444 32.14 14.20 -9.47
C GLY A 444 31.45 15.34 -10.25
N ARG A 445 31.39 15.27 -11.58
CA ARG A 445 30.84 16.35 -12.42
C ARG A 445 29.40 16.10 -12.87
N ARG A 446 28.93 14.86 -12.89
CA ARG A 446 27.63 14.49 -13.44
C ARG A 446 26.81 13.69 -12.43
N VAL A 447 25.50 13.76 -12.58
CA VAL A 447 24.54 12.97 -11.81
C VAL A 447 23.57 12.27 -12.77
N ALA A 448 23.40 10.97 -12.60
CA ALA A 448 22.36 10.18 -13.24
C ALA A 448 21.12 10.17 -12.33
N CYS A 449 19.97 10.61 -12.84
CA CYS A 449 18.68 10.64 -12.13
C CYS A 449 17.56 10.10 -13.02
N LEU A 450 16.52 9.53 -12.38
CA LEU A 450 15.33 9.04 -13.07
C LEU A 450 14.19 10.07 -12.98
N GLU A 451 13.75 10.62 -14.11
CA GLU A 451 12.70 11.63 -14.15
C GLU A 451 11.69 11.31 -15.25
N ARG A 452 10.38 11.27 -14.93
CA ARG A 452 9.29 11.05 -15.89
C ARG A 452 9.52 9.83 -16.82
N ALA A 453 9.97 8.70 -16.25
CA ALA A 453 10.30 7.46 -16.97
C ALA A 453 11.51 7.52 -17.93
N ALA A 454 12.37 8.53 -17.79
CA ALA A 454 13.63 8.64 -18.50
C ALA A 454 14.83 8.66 -17.53
N LEU A 455 15.94 8.04 -17.92
CA LEU A 455 17.22 8.17 -17.25
C LEU A 455 17.92 9.40 -17.82
N LYS A 456 18.13 10.40 -16.98
CA LYS A 456 18.77 11.67 -17.34
C LYS A 456 20.12 11.80 -16.67
N VAL A 457 21.13 12.21 -17.43
CA VAL A 457 22.43 12.60 -16.91
C VAL A 457 22.52 14.11 -16.95
N LYS A 458 22.73 14.73 -15.80
CA LYS A 458 22.86 16.19 -15.65
C LYS A 458 24.27 16.57 -15.22
N ASP A 459 24.77 17.66 -15.75
CA ASP A 459 25.99 18.31 -15.24
C ASP A 459 25.68 18.99 -13.89
N LEU A 460 26.46 18.71 -12.86
CA LEU A 460 26.18 19.18 -11.50
C LEU A 460 26.37 20.69 -11.35
N THR A 461 27.27 21.30 -12.12
CA THR A 461 27.56 22.74 -12.04
C THR A 461 26.51 23.55 -12.79
N SER A 462 26.20 23.17 -14.02
CA SER A 462 25.30 23.91 -14.92
C SER A 462 23.85 23.46 -14.89
N GLN A 463 23.56 22.29 -14.29
CA GLN A 463 22.25 21.63 -14.27
C GLN A 463 21.70 21.25 -15.66
N LYS A 464 22.51 21.35 -16.72
CA LYS A 464 22.11 20.97 -18.09
C LYS A 464 22.07 19.46 -18.25
N ILE A 465 21.10 18.98 -19.03
CA ILE A 465 21.01 17.56 -19.43
C ILE A 465 22.11 17.28 -20.46
N VAL A 466 22.97 16.32 -20.16
CA VAL A 466 24.08 15.84 -21.00
C VAL A 466 23.64 14.63 -21.84
N ALA A 467 22.77 13.79 -21.29
CA ALA A 467 22.19 12.65 -21.99
C ALA A 467 20.83 12.27 -21.39
N GLU A 468 19.96 11.69 -22.20
CA GLU A 468 18.62 11.23 -21.82
C GLU A 468 18.26 9.97 -22.60
N TRP A 469 17.77 8.94 -21.89
CA TRP A 469 17.30 7.70 -22.50
C TRP A 469 15.92 7.30 -21.95
N PRO A 470 15.05 6.70 -22.77
CA PRO A 470 13.85 6.05 -22.27
C PRO A 470 14.25 4.88 -21.37
N VAL A 471 13.49 4.64 -20.30
CA VAL A 471 13.70 3.48 -19.44
C VAL A 471 12.66 2.40 -19.79
N PRO A 472 13.09 1.17 -20.09
CA PRO A 472 12.23 0.07 -20.54
C PRO A 472 11.04 -0.27 -19.63
N CYS A 473 11.10 0.08 -18.35
CA CYS A 473 10.13 -0.25 -17.32
C CYS A 473 10.06 0.88 -16.27
N PRO A 474 8.90 1.14 -15.63
CA PRO A 474 8.86 1.93 -14.41
C PRO A 474 9.83 1.35 -13.36
N VAL A 475 10.91 2.08 -13.11
CA VAL A 475 11.97 1.67 -12.21
C VAL A 475 11.44 1.68 -10.79
N GLY A 476 11.46 0.50 -10.17
CA GLY A 476 11.47 0.30 -8.73
C GLY A 476 12.89 -0.13 -8.33
N TRP A 477 13.04 -0.69 -7.13
CA TRP A 477 14.33 -0.91 -6.45
C TRP A 477 15.54 -1.28 -7.36
N GLY A 478 16.49 -0.35 -7.51
CA GLY A 478 17.67 -0.48 -8.37
C GLY A 478 18.14 0.87 -8.94
N GLY A 479 19.20 1.45 -8.38
CA GLY A 479 19.77 2.73 -8.85
C GLY A 479 20.75 2.54 -10.02
N ALA A 480 20.94 3.57 -10.83
CA ALA A 480 21.95 3.55 -11.88
C ALA A 480 23.37 3.48 -11.26
N SER A 481 24.23 2.59 -11.75
CA SER A 481 25.65 2.54 -11.35
C SER A 481 26.52 3.06 -12.49
N TRP A 482 27.53 3.87 -12.16
CA TRP A 482 28.51 4.35 -13.12
C TRP A 482 29.66 3.36 -13.30
N SER A 483 30.12 3.22 -14.53
CA SER A 483 31.40 2.59 -14.84
C SER A 483 32.56 3.40 -14.22
N PRO A 484 33.72 2.78 -13.93
CA PRO A 484 34.87 3.47 -13.35
C PRO A 484 35.39 4.65 -14.19
N GLN A 485 35.19 4.60 -15.52
CA GLN A 485 35.60 5.66 -16.45
C GLN A 485 34.55 6.77 -16.59
N GLY A 486 33.31 6.55 -16.14
CA GLY A 486 32.22 7.52 -16.24
C GLY A 486 31.65 7.69 -17.65
N ASP A 487 31.89 6.74 -18.55
CA ASP A 487 31.40 6.69 -19.94
C ASP A 487 30.12 5.86 -20.11
N GLU A 488 29.96 4.83 -19.26
CA GLU A 488 28.81 3.93 -19.23
C GLU A 488 28.06 3.96 -17.89
N LEU A 489 26.77 3.66 -17.94
CA LEU A 489 25.85 3.43 -16.83
C LEU A 489 25.18 2.07 -16.97
N CYS A 490 24.94 1.36 -15.87
CA CYS A 490 24.12 0.15 -15.89
C CYS A 490 22.92 0.27 -14.95
N MET A 491 21.82 -0.38 -15.33
CA MET A 491 20.57 -0.37 -14.58
C MET A 491 19.88 -1.74 -14.69
N GLY A 492 19.36 -2.21 -13.56
CA GLY A 492 18.45 -3.35 -13.48
C GLY A 492 16.98 -2.93 -13.52
N GLY A 493 16.08 -3.90 -13.43
CA GLY A 493 14.64 -3.66 -13.26
C GLY A 493 14.19 -3.74 -11.79
N ASN A 494 12.87 -3.77 -11.56
CA ASN A 494 12.30 -3.85 -10.21
C ASN A 494 11.96 -5.28 -9.77
N ASN A 495 11.81 -5.50 -8.45
CA ASN A 495 11.45 -6.78 -7.85
C ASN A 495 9.98 -7.22 -8.06
N VAL A 496 9.16 -6.46 -8.80
CA VAL A 496 7.69 -6.62 -8.79
C VAL A 496 7.20 -7.52 -9.94
N SER A 497 7.99 -7.73 -10.99
CA SER A 497 7.60 -8.58 -12.13
C SER A 497 8.81 -9.13 -12.90
N SER A 498 8.90 -10.46 -13.03
CA SER A 498 10.04 -11.20 -13.59
C SER A 498 10.37 -10.89 -15.06
N ASP A 499 9.37 -10.51 -15.84
CA ASP A 499 9.47 -10.17 -17.26
C ASP A 499 10.02 -8.75 -17.50
N ARG A 500 9.94 -7.88 -16.49
CA ARG A 500 10.35 -6.47 -16.58
C ARG A 500 11.77 -6.20 -16.06
N THR A 501 12.57 -7.24 -15.95
CA THR A 501 13.91 -7.20 -15.36
C THR A 501 14.93 -7.76 -16.34
N ALA A 502 15.99 -6.99 -16.52
CA ALA A 502 17.14 -7.31 -17.35
C ALA A 502 18.25 -6.32 -16.99
N LEU A 503 19.49 -6.63 -17.38
CA LEU A 503 20.58 -5.67 -17.27
C LEU A 503 20.65 -4.82 -18.52
N TRP A 504 20.51 -3.51 -18.34
CA TRP A 504 20.63 -2.51 -19.38
C TRP A 504 21.91 -1.70 -19.20
N VAL A 505 22.62 -1.46 -20.31
CA VAL A 505 23.79 -0.59 -20.38
C VAL A 505 23.44 0.65 -21.21
N TYR A 506 23.76 1.81 -20.66
CA TYR A 506 23.55 3.13 -21.27
C TYR A 506 24.92 3.74 -21.50
N ARG A 507 25.23 4.10 -22.74
CA ARG A 507 26.51 4.73 -23.10
C ARG A 507 26.26 6.18 -23.47
N LEU A 508 27.06 7.10 -22.93
CA LEU A 508 26.90 8.53 -23.19
C LEU A 508 27.06 8.92 -24.67
N ASP A 509 27.76 8.10 -25.46
CA ASP A 509 28.00 8.31 -26.89
C ASP A 509 26.92 7.68 -27.80
N ARG A 510 25.90 7.03 -27.22
CA ARG A 510 24.83 6.34 -27.98
C ARG A 510 23.44 6.82 -27.58
N PRO A 511 22.50 6.95 -28.54
CA PRO A 511 21.16 7.47 -28.26
C PRO A 511 20.19 6.44 -27.68
N GLN A 512 20.53 5.14 -27.70
CA GLN A 512 19.67 4.05 -27.22
C GLN A 512 20.40 3.14 -26.24
N PRO A 513 19.71 2.62 -25.21
CA PRO A 513 20.27 1.63 -24.31
C PRO A 513 20.33 0.25 -24.96
N ALA A 514 21.22 -0.60 -24.43
CA ALA A 514 21.37 -1.98 -24.85
C ALA A 514 21.10 -2.95 -23.69
N LYS A 515 20.21 -3.91 -23.89
CA LYS A 515 20.02 -5.04 -22.97
C LYS A 515 21.15 -6.04 -23.18
N VAL A 516 21.90 -6.33 -22.13
CA VAL A 516 23.09 -7.21 -22.18
C VAL A 516 22.89 -8.55 -21.47
N LEU A 517 22.00 -8.62 -20.47
CA LEU A 517 21.65 -9.87 -19.78
C LEU A 517 20.15 -9.94 -19.52
N SER A 518 19.57 -11.14 -19.65
CA SER A 518 18.18 -11.44 -19.28
C SER A 518 18.12 -12.07 -17.90
N GLY A 519 17.07 -11.79 -17.14
CA GLY A 519 16.83 -12.35 -15.81
C GLY A 519 16.43 -11.28 -14.82
N GLN A 520 16.10 -11.68 -13.60
CA GLN A 520 15.63 -10.80 -12.52
C GLN A 520 16.70 -9.87 -11.93
N ILE A 521 17.47 -9.20 -12.79
CA ILE A 521 18.60 -8.36 -12.39
C ILE A 521 18.07 -7.02 -11.86
N THR A 522 18.37 -6.71 -10.60
CA THR A 522 17.93 -5.49 -9.91
C THR A 522 19.05 -4.48 -9.71
N PHE A 523 20.28 -4.96 -9.60
CA PHE A 523 21.45 -4.12 -9.38
C PHE A 523 22.68 -4.71 -10.09
N ALA A 524 23.56 -3.84 -10.58
CA ALA A 524 24.86 -4.23 -11.10
C ALA A 524 25.91 -3.14 -10.85
N SER A 525 27.18 -3.53 -10.81
CA SER A 525 28.33 -2.64 -10.63
C SER A 525 29.60 -3.28 -11.17
N TRP A 526 30.53 -2.48 -11.66
CA TRP A 526 31.82 -2.94 -12.17
C TRP A 526 32.85 -3.09 -11.07
N SER A 527 33.85 -3.96 -11.29
CA SER A 527 35.10 -3.89 -10.55
C SER A 527 35.85 -2.59 -10.92
N PRO A 528 36.71 -2.06 -10.03
CA PRO A 528 37.44 -0.81 -10.31
C PRO A 528 38.31 -0.84 -11.57
N ASP A 529 38.85 -2.01 -11.92
CA ASP A 529 39.66 -2.26 -13.12
C ASP A 529 38.82 -2.60 -14.37
N ARG A 530 37.49 -2.63 -14.25
CA ARG A 530 36.52 -2.98 -15.30
C ARG A 530 36.70 -4.39 -15.89
N THR A 531 37.40 -5.30 -15.20
CA THR A 531 37.56 -6.70 -15.64
C THR A 531 36.41 -7.59 -15.22
N LYS A 532 35.54 -7.13 -14.33
CA LYS A 532 34.38 -7.88 -13.84
C LYS A 532 33.16 -6.99 -13.70
N LEU A 533 32.01 -7.60 -13.87
CA LEU A 533 30.72 -7.05 -13.49
C LEU A 533 30.13 -7.93 -12.38
N VAL A 534 29.68 -7.33 -11.28
CA VAL A 534 28.83 -8.01 -10.29
C VAL A 534 27.38 -7.58 -10.53
N TYR A 535 26.45 -8.51 -10.45
CA TYR A 535 25.02 -8.22 -10.56
C TYR A 535 24.19 -9.08 -9.60
N THR A 536 23.04 -8.57 -9.21
CA THR A 536 22.14 -9.17 -8.23
C THR A 536 20.85 -9.62 -8.91
N LEU A 537 20.44 -10.85 -8.64
CA LEU A 537 19.10 -11.34 -8.94
C LEU A 537 18.16 -11.05 -7.76
N GLY A 538 17.05 -10.39 -8.06
CA GLY A 538 15.99 -10.04 -7.12
C GLY A 538 15.14 -11.22 -6.66
N ALA A 539 13.99 -10.92 -6.05
CA ALA A 539 13.05 -11.95 -5.59
C ALA A 539 12.53 -12.79 -6.78
N PRO A 540 12.50 -14.13 -6.68
CA PRO A 540 12.69 -14.94 -5.47
C PRO A 540 14.12 -15.44 -5.24
N TYR A 541 15.08 -15.12 -6.12
CA TYR A 541 16.42 -15.69 -6.10
C TYR A 541 17.28 -15.14 -4.97
N PHE A 542 17.36 -13.80 -4.84
CA PHE A 542 18.29 -13.11 -3.94
C PHE A 542 19.73 -13.62 -4.09
N GLU A 543 20.25 -13.66 -5.32
CA GLU A 543 21.56 -14.22 -5.63
C GLU A 543 22.52 -13.16 -6.16
N ILE A 544 23.80 -13.29 -5.84
CA ILE A 544 24.86 -12.45 -6.39
C ILE A 544 25.64 -13.27 -7.42
N TRP A 545 25.81 -12.68 -8.58
CA TRP A 545 26.46 -13.26 -9.74
C TRP A 545 27.58 -12.35 -10.24
N THR A 546 28.52 -12.91 -10.99
CA THR A 546 29.57 -12.13 -11.66
C THR A 546 29.78 -12.59 -13.09
N ALA A 547 30.11 -11.64 -13.95
CA ALA A 547 30.56 -11.87 -15.32
C ALA A 547 31.96 -11.28 -15.49
N ASP A 548 32.83 -11.99 -16.20
CA ASP A 548 34.15 -11.48 -16.57
C ASP A 548 34.00 -10.58 -17.82
N LEU A 549 34.76 -9.49 -17.87
CA LEU A 549 34.70 -8.47 -18.93
C LEU A 549 36.10 -8.28 -19.54
N ASP A 550 36.16 -7.98 -20.84
CA ASP A 550 37.36 -7.41 -21.46
C ASP A 550 37.31 -5.88 -21.30
N PRO A 551 38.22 -5.27 -20.51
CA PRO A 551 38.20 -3.82 -20.25
C PRO A 551 38.55 -2.98 -21.49
N LYS A 552 39.00 -3.59 -22.59
CA LYS A 552 39.36 -2.90 -23.84
C LYS A 552 38.18 -2.64 -24.76
N VAL A 553 37.06 -3.31 -24.54
CA VAL A 553 35.82 -3.16 -25.32
C VAL A 553 34.71 -2.62 -24.43
N SER A 554 33.60 -2.20 -25.03
CA SER A 554 32.44 -1.76 -24.25
C SER A 554 31.81 -2.91 -23.47
N THR A 555 31.09 -2.61 -22.38
CA THR A 555 30.41 -3.66 -21.59
C THR A 555 29.40 -4.44 -22.45
N VAL A 556 28.80 -3.77 -23.44
CA VAL A 556 27.92 -4.41 -24.43
C VAL A 556 28.71 -5.45 -25.21
N GLU A 557 29.81 -5.08 -25.86
CA GLU A 557 30.62 -6.02 -26.65
C GLU A 557 31.17 -7.19 -25.82
N ALA A 558 31.63 -6.92 -24.59
CA ALA A 558 32.14 -7.95 -23.68
C ALA A 558 31.10 -9.00 -23.30
N LEU A 559 29.82 -8.60 -23.16
CA LEU A 559 28.72 -9.51 -22.80
C LEU A 559 27.94 -10.03 -24.01
N GLY A 560 28.34 -9.68 -25.25
CA GLY A 560 27.76 -10.14 -26.52
C GLY A 560 26.85 -9.11 -27.21
N SER A 561 26.22 -9.46 -28.34
CA SER A 561 25.38 -8.53 -29.09
C SER A 561 24.21 -8.04 -28.23
N GLY A 562 24.28 -6.80 -27.74
CA GLY A 562 23.21 -6.17 -26.97
C GLY A 562 21.92 -6.11 -27.78
N ARG A 563 20.78 -6.19 -27.09
CA ARG A 563 19.45 -6.06 -27.71
C ARG A 563 18.91 -4.66 -27.55
N THR A 564 18.23 -4.16 -28.58
CA THR A 564 17.50 -2.91 -28.52
C THR A 564 16.23 -3.06 -27.68
N LEU A 565 15.57 -1.93 -27.39
CA LEU A 565 14.32 -1.92 -26.64
C LEU A 565 13.20 -2.67 -27.38
N GLU A 566 13.08 -2.45 -28.68
CA GLU A 566 12.08 -3.10 -29.53
C GLU A 566 12.33 -4.61 -29.64
N GLU A 567 13.58 -5.04 -29.81
CA GLU A 567 13.95 -6.47 -29.81
C GLU A 567 13.58 -7.14 -28.49
N HIS A 568 13.84 -6.49 -27.36
CA HIS A 568 13.43 -7.00 -26.05
C HIS A 568 11.92 -7.16 -25.93
N TYR A 569 11.14 -6.18 -26.38
CA TYR A 569 9.67 -6.27 -26.33
C TYR A 569 9.15 -7.42 -27.19
N ARG A 570 9.75 -7.67 -28.37
CA ARG A 570 9.43 -8.84 -29.19
C ARG A 570 9.79 -10.16 -28.48
N GLU A 571 10.97 -10.26 -27.87
CA GLU A 571 11.35 -11.45 -27.07
C GLU A 571 10.33 -11.75 -25.97
N VAL A 572 9.77 -10.72 -25.33
CA VAL A 572 8.77 -10.89 -24.27
C VAL A 572 7.39 -11.26 -24.84
N VAL A 573 7.02 -10.71 -25.99
CA VAL A 573 5.83 -11.16 -26.74
C VAL A 573 5.94 -12.64 -27.10
N ASP A 574 7.10 -13.10 -27.57
CA ASP A 574 7.34 -14.50 -27.90
C ASP A 574 7.22 -15.40 -26.66
N LEU A 575 7.78 -14.96 -25.52
CA LEU A 575 7.64 -15.64 -24.23
C LEU A 575 6.16 -15.85 -23.87
N TYR A 576 5.35 -14.78 -23.84
CA TYR A 576 3.94 -14.91 -23.50
C TYR A 576 3.13 -15.65 -24.56
N THR A 577 3.54 -15.57 -25.83
CA THR A 577 2.92 -16.38 -26.89
C THR A 577 3.11 -17.86 -26.65
N ARG A 578 4.32 -18.28 -26.24
CA ARG A 578 4.57 -19.65 -25.81
C ARG A 578 3.73 -20.03 -24.59
N ARG A 579 3.65 -19.16 -23.56
CA ARG A 579 2.83 -19.42 -22.37
C ARG A 579 1.36 -19.64 -22.71
N ILE A 580 0.79 -18.78 -23.55
CA ILE A 580 -0.60 -18.87 -24.02
C ILE A 580 -0.82 -20.11 -24.88
N GLY A 581 0.19 -20.52 -25.67
CA GLY A 581 0.13 -21.77 -26.43
C GLY A 581 0.04 -23.01 -25.54
N VAL A 582 0.68 -22.99 -24.37
CA VAL A 582 0.67 -24.09 -23.39
C VAL A 582 -0.57 -24.04 -22.47
N ASP A 583 -0.94 -22.84 -22.01
CA ASP A 583 -2.13 -22.59 -21.18
C ASP A 583 -2.96 -21.43 -21.79
N PRO A 584 -3.89 -21.73 -22.71
CA PRO A 584 -4.76 -20.71 -23.29
C PRO A 584 -5.65 -20.01 -22.25
N GLN A 585 -5.82 -20.61 -21.07
CA GLN A 585 -6.61 -20.08 -19.94
C GLN A 585 -5.75 -19.25 -18.97
N ASP A 586 -4.47 -19.03 -19.25
CA ASP A 586 -3.65 -18.11 -18.47
C ASP A 586 -4.00 -16.66 -18.83
N ALA A 587 -5.01 -16.10 -18.15
CA ALA A 587 -5.43 -14.73 -18.34
C ALA A 587 -4.22 -13.77 -18.23
N TYR A 588 -3.38 -13.90 -17.21
CA TYR A 588 -2.25 -12.98 -16.99
C TYR A 588 -1.23 -13.01 -18.13
N ALA A 589 -1.03 -14.16 -18.78
CA ALA A 589 -0.19 -14.23 -19.97
C ALA A 589 -0.76 -13.37 -21.12
N HIS A 590 -2.07 -13.38 -21.35
CA HIS A 590 -2.72 -12.50 -22.34
C HIS A 590 -2.58 -11.02 -21.99
N SER A 591 -2.88 -10.62 -20.74
CA SER A 591 -2.73 -9.21 -20.33
C SER A 591 -1.28 -8.73 -20.40
N SER A 592 -0.31 -9.58 -20.01
CA SER A 592 1.10 -9.22 -20.11
C SER A 592 1.53 -9.08 -21.56
N ARG A 593 1.14 -9.99 -22.46
CA ARG A 593 1.45 -9.88 -23.90
C ARG A 593 0.83 -8.64 -24.52
N ALA A 594 -0.41 -8.29 -24.15
CA ALA A 594 -1.09 -7.09 -24.62
C ALA A 594 -0.31 -5.81 -24.28
N GLN A 595 0.29 -5.73 -23.08
CA GLN A 595 1.12 -4.60 -22.66
C GLN A 595 2.33 -4.43 -23.58
N TYR A 596 3.01 -5.52 -23.96
CA TYR A 596 4.17 -5.44 -24.86
C TYR A 596 3.76 -5.16 -26.31
N TYR A 597 2.58 -5.63 -26.75
CA TYR A 597 2.02 -5.17 -28.02
C TYR A 597 1.75 -3.66 -28.03
N ASP A 598 1.29 -3.09 -26.92
CA ASP A 598 1.11 -1.62 -26.81
C ASP A 598 2.45 -0.87 -26.88
N TYR A 599 3.49 -1.38 -26.21
CA TYR A 599 4.86 -0.84 -26.32
C TYR A 599 5.46 -0.93 -27.73
N LEU A 600 5.05 -1.94 -28.50
CA LEU A 600 5.40 -2.09 -29.92
C LEU A 600 4.46 -1.30 -30.85
N HIS A 601 3.50 -0.56 -30.30
CA HIS A 601 2.46 0.17 -31.03
C HIS A 601 1.53 -0.72 -31.90
N GLU A 602 1.40 -2.01 -31.56
CA GLU A 602 0.55 -3.01 -32.23
C GLU A 602 -0.85 -3.09 -31.58
N ARG A 603 -1.58 -1.97 -31.61
CA ARG A 603 -2.84 -1.77 -30.86
C ARG A 603 -3.91 -2.84 -31.09
N GLU A 604 -4.07 -3.32 -32.33
CA GLU A 604 -5.08 -4.34 -32.65
C GLU A 604 -4.82 -5.68 -31.94
N LYS A 605 -3.55 -6.08 -31.86
CA LYS A 605 -3.15 -7.31 -31.16
C LYS A 605 -3.29 -7.14 -29.65
N ALA A 606 -2.91 -5.98 -29.11
CA ALA A 606 -3.13 -5.65 -27.70
C ALA A 606 -4.61 -5.75 -27.32
N GLN A 607 -5.50 -5.17 -28.12
CA GLN A 607 -6.95 -5.27 -27.90
C GLN A 607 -7.47 -6.71 -28.01
N ALA A 608 -6.94 -7.53 -28.92
CA ALA A 608 -7.33 -8.93 -29.07
C ALA A 608 -6.98 -9.75 -27.82
N ASP A 609 -5.77 -9.58 -27.28
CA ASP A 609 -5.34 -10.25 -26.06
C ASP A 609 -6.12 -9.76 -24.83
N MET A 610 -6.41 -8.46 -24.72
CA MET A 610 -7.24 -7.94 -23.62
C MET A 610 -8.69 -8.46 -23.69
N ARG A 611 -9.23 -8.71 -24.89
CA ARG A 611 -10.50 -9.42 -25.05
C ARG A 611 -10.42 -10.86 -24.54
N GLN A 612 -9.36 -11.60 -24.88
CA GLN A 612 -9.16 -12.98 -24.40
C GLN A 612 -8.98 -13.03 -22.88
N PHE A 613 -8.18 -12.14 -22.29
CA PHE A 613 -8.08 -11.97 -20.84
C PHE A 613 -9.46 -11.80 -20.20
N SER A 614 -10.30 -10.92 -20.77
CA SER A 614 -11.66 -10.64 -20.26
C SER A 614 -12.56 -11.88 -20.34
N VAL A 615 -12.53 -12.60 -21.47
CA VAL A 615 -13.32 -13.82 -21.70
C VAL A 615 -12.95 -14.91 -20.69
N ILE A 616 -11.66 -15.13 -20.45
CA ILE A 616 -11.16 -16.16 -19.52
C ILE A 616 -11.62 -15.86 -18.09
N LEU A 617 -11.50 -14.60 -17.65
CA LEU A 617 -11.93 -14.19 -16.30
C LEU A 617 -13.45 -14.13 -16.14
N GLY A 618 -14.22 -13.98 -17.21
CA GLY A 618 -15.68 -13.93 -17.20
C GLY A 618 -16.40 -15.27 -17.00
N GLY A 619 -15.68 -16.41 -16.97
CA GLY A 619 -16.26 -17.76 -17.00
C GLY A 619 -16.10 -18.65 -15.74
N LYS A 620 -15.26 -18.29 -14.76
CA LYS A 620 -15.21 -18.85 -13.38
C LYS A 620 -14.19 -18.06 -12.56
N THR A 621 -14.46 -17.92 -11.26
CA THR A 621 -13.74 -17.08 -10.31
C THR A 621 -12.31 -17.53 -10.02
N SER A 622 -11.34 -16.62 -10.11
CA SER A 622 -10.27 -16.53 -9.10
C SER A 622 -9.76 -15.10 -8.93
N SER A 623 -9.85 -14.66 -7.69
CA SER A 623 -9.61 -13.38 -7.04
C SER A 623 -8.15 -12.88 -7.03
N ASP A 624 -7.42 -12.85 -8.16
CA ASP A 624 -6.02 -12.39 -8.18
C ASP A 624 -5.83 -10.86 -8.25
N SER A 625 -6.84 -10.09 -7.84
CA SER A 625 -6.76 -8.64 -7.77
C SER A 625 -6.07 -8.10 -6.51
N ARG A 626 -5.10 -8.82 -5.91
CA ARG A 626 -4.50 -8.39 -4.62
C ARG A 626 -2.98 -8.20 -4.55
N ASN A 627 -2.23 -8.22 -5.66
CA ASN A 627 -0.80 -7.83 -5.61
C ASN A 627 -0.28 -6.89 -6.71
N ALA A 628 -1.11 -6.47 -7.67
CA ALA A 628 -0.91 -5.13 -8.19
C ALA A 628 -1.45 -4.21 -7.11
N THR A 629 -0.60 -3.55 -6.32
CA THR A 629 -1.02 -2.33 -5.63
C THR A 629 -1.63 -1.44 -6.72
N PRO A 630 -2.95 -1.21 -6.77
CA PRO A 630 -3.37 0.04 -7.34
C PRO A 630 -2.75 1.02 -6.35
N ARG A 631 -1.83 1.88 -6.82
CA ARG A 631 -1.69 3.16 -6.14
C ARG A 631 -3.11 3.60 -5.81
N ARG A 632 -3.35 4.00 -4.57
CA ARG A 632 -4.57 4.70 -4.19
C ARG A 632 -4.77 5.82 -5.23
N LEU A 633 -5.52 5.53 -6.28
CA LEU A 633 -6.13 6.51 -7.16
C LEU A 633 -7.39 6.90 -6.41
N ARG A 634 -7.15 7.59 -5.29
CA ARG A 634 -8.09 8.48 -4.64
C ARG A 634 -7.38 9.81 -4.70
N GLY A 635 -7.54 10.45 -5.85
CA GLY A 635 -6.81 11.65 -6.19
C GLY A 635 -7.46 12.26 -7.42
N ALA A 636 -7.89 13.51 -7.29
CA ALA A 636 -8.28 14.31 -8.42
C ALA A 636 -7.03 14.57 -9.27
N ILE A 637 -7.09 14.31 -10.57
CA ILE A 637 -6.09 14.79 -11.52
C ILE A 637 -6.61 16.09 -12.11
N ASP A 638 -5.90 17.19 -11.88
CA ASP A 638 -6.17 18.46 -12.56
C ASP A 638 -5.81 18.32 -14.05
N GLY A 639 -6.82 18.47 -14.91
CA GLY A 639 -6.69 18.52 -16.35
C GLY A 639 -6.64 19.96 -16.89
N PRO A 640 -6.33 20.14 -18.20
CA PRO A 640 -6.42 21.44 -18.85
C PRO A 640 -7.86 21.99 -18.81
N PHE A 641 -8.02 23.31 -18.93
CA PHE A 641 -9.31 24.02 -18.90
C PHE A 641 -10.11 23.92 -17.59
N GLY A 642 -9.43 23.59 -16.48
CA GLY A 642 -10.03 23.57 -15.16
C GLY A 642 -10.89 22.33 -14.91
N TYR A 643 -10.67 21.20 -15.58
CA TYR A 643 -11.34 19.93 -15.26
C TYR A 643 -10.59 19.14 -14.18
N GLN A 644 -11.31 18.40 -13.35
CA GLN A 644 -10.80 17.42 -12.39
C GLN A 644 -11.34 16.03 -12.73
N LEU A 645 -10.43 15.08 -12.83
CA LEU A 645 -10.73 13.66 -12.98
C LEU A 645 -10.65 12.99 -11.62
N ALA A 646 -11.76 12.50 -11.11
CA ALA A 646 -11.81 11.70 -9.90
C ALA A 646 -11.94 10.22 -10.23
N PHE A 647 -11.19 9.42 -9.48
CA PHE A 647 -11.13 7.99 -9.63
C PHE A 647 -11.57 7.37 -8.32
N SER A 648 -12.45 6.38 -8.42
CA SER A 648 -12.77 5.52 -7.30
C SER A 648 -12.75 4.08 -7.79
N VAL A 649 -12.09 3.22 -7.01
CA VAL A 649 -12.12 1.78 -7.28
C VAL A 649 -13.47 1.29 -6.80
N GLY A 650 -14.34 0.93 -7.74
CA GLY A 650 -15.65 0.38 -7.41
C GLY A 650 -15.53 -1.02 -6.82
N GLY A 651 -16.43 -1.33 -5.89
CA GLY A 651 -16.78 -2.72 -5.62
C GLY A 651 -17.34 -3.40 -6.88
N ARG A 652 -17.46 -4.72 -6.83
CA ARG A 652 -17.80 -5.55 -7.99
C ARG A 652 -19.26 -5.36 -8.43
N ALA A 653 -19.50 -4.88 -9.64
CA ALA A 653 -20.77 -5.09 -10.33
C ALA A 653 -20.68 -6.40 -11.13
N ASN A 654 -21.56 -7.37 -10.86
CA ASN A 654 -21.56 -8.69 -11.50
C ASN A 654 -20.22 -9.45 -11.46
N GLY A 655 -19.41 -9.24 -10.42
CA GLY A 655 -18.13 -9.94 -10.23
C GLY A 655 -16.93 -9.35 -10.98
N ILE A 656 -17.11 -8.31 -11.80
CA ILE A 656 -16.04 -7.63 -12.54
C ILE A 656 -15.57 -6.40 -11.73
N PRO A 657 -14.25 -6.18 -11.52
CA PRO A 657 -13.75 -4.94 -10.94
C PRO A 657 -14.01 -3.78 -11.90
N VAL A 658 -14.75 -2.78 -11.45
CA VAL A 658 -15.08 -1.58 -12.23
C VAL A 658 -14.34 -0.40 -11.62
N LEU A 659 -13.66 0.39 -12.45
CA LEU A 659 -13.19 1.71 -12.08
C LEU A 659 -14.29 2.70 -12.42
N CYS A 660 -14.82 3.37 -11.40
CA CYS A 660 -15.70 4.50 -11.62
C CYS A 660 -14.83 5.72 -11.87
N VAL A 661 -14.86 6.22 -13.11
CA VAL A 661 -14.20 7.47 -13.48
C VAL A 661 -15.27 8.54 -13.49
N ALA A 662 -15.09 9.55 -12.64
CA ALA A 662 -15.92 10.72 -12.62
C ALA A 662 -15.17 11.90 -13.24
N PHE A 663 -15.75 12.52 -14.26
CA PHE A 663 -15.20 13.69 -14.93
C PHE A 663 -16.05 14.92 -14.61
N GLY A 664 -15.43 15.97 -14.05
CA GLY A 664 -16.12 17.22 -13.74
C GLY A 664 -15.24 18.47 -13.88
N GLN A 665 -15.85 19.63 -14.08
CA GLN A 665 -15.12 20.90 -14.07
C GLN A 665 -14.87 21.33 -12.61
N LYS A 666 -13.66 21.77 -12.29
CA LYS A 666 -13.25 22.23 -10.96
C LYS A 666 -14.21 23.30 -10.47
N GLY A 667 -14.88 23.00 -9.37
CA GLY A 667 -15.91 23.84 -8.77
C GLY A 667 -17.34 23.54 -9.22
N ARG A 668 -17.59 22.88 -10.36
CA ARG A 668 -18.94 22.49 -10.81
C ARG A 668 -19.32 21.11 -10.28
N CYS A 669 -20.56 20.92 -9.84
CA CYS A 669 -21.08 19.62 -9.38
C CYS A 669 -21.51 18.69 -10.55
N GLU A 670 -20.83 18.77 -11.70
CA GLU A 670 -21.10 17.90 -12.85
C GLU A 670 -20.10 16.76 -12.85
N MET A 671 -20.56 15.54 -12.60
CA MET A 671 -19.70 14.35 -12.64
C MET A 671 -20.32 13.30 -13.57
N LYS A 672 -19.73 13.08 -14.74
CA LYS A 672 -20.08 11.91 -15.56
C LYS A 672 -19.42 10.68 -14.96
N ALA A 673 -20.22 9.81 -14.36
CA ALA A 673 -19.75 8.51 -13.90
C ALA A 673 -19.67 7.54 -15.07
N PHE A 674 -18.45 7.08 -15.36
CA PHE A 674 -18.21 5.98 -16.28
C PHE A 674 -17.87 4.75 -15.46
N GLU A 675 -18.71 3.72 -15.58
CA GLU A 675 -18.35 2.39 -15.15
C GLU A 675 -17.44 1.78 -16.21
N ILE A 676 -16.13 1.90 -15.98
CA ILE A 676 -15.13 1.32 -16.86
C ILE A 676 -14.72 0.00 -16.22
N PRO A 677 -15.07 -1.17 -16.79
CA PRO A 677 -14.45 -2.43 -16.38
C PRO A 677 -12.94 -2.20 -16.36
N MET A 678 -12.26 -2.47 -15.24
CA MET A 678 -10.84 -2.11 -15.05
C MET A 678 -9.93 -2.64 -16.18
N LEU A 679 -10.43 -3.61 -16.91
CA LEU A 679 -9.95 -4.16 -18.18
C LEU A 679 -9.78 -3.19 -19.36
N ALA A 680 -10.50 -2.07 -19.39
CA ALA A 680 -10.44 -1.06 -20.46
C ALA A 680 -9.48 0.11 -20.17
N MET A 681 -8.76 0.08 -19.04
CA MET A 681 -7.85 1.16 -18.62
C MET A 681 -6.62 1.37 -19.51
N SER A 682 -6.31 0.46 -20.42
CA SER A 682 -5.23 0.65 -21.41
C SER A 682 -5.62 1.60 -22.55
N LEU A 683 -6.88 2.06 -22.64
CA LEU A 683 -7.38 2.96 -23.70
C LEU A 683 -7.32 4.46 -23.35
N LEU A 684 -6.83 4.86 -22.17
CA LEU A 684 -6.74 6.28 -21.76
C LEU A 684 -5.58 7.06 -22.41
N GLY A 685 -5.08 6.59 -23.55
CA GLY A 685 -4.19 7.30 -24.45
C GLY A 685 -4.89 7.59 -25.77
N PHE A 686 -5.55 8.75 -25.85
CA PHE A 686 -6.27 9.35 -26.99
C PHE A 686 -7.71 8.88 -27.25
N GLY A 687 -8.66 9.78 -26.97
CA GLY A 687 -10.00 9.80 -27.59
C GLY A 687 -11.15 9.62 -26.61
N LEU A 688 -11.61 10.72 -26.01
CA LEU A 688 -12.93 10.77 -25.38
C LEU A 688 -14.01 10.88 -26.47
N LEU A 689 -15.15 10.21 -26.24
CA LEU A 689 -16.47 10.35 -26.90
C LEU A 689 -16.76 9.44 -28.11
N SER A 690 -17.34 8.26 -27.84
CA SER A 690 -18.47 7.73 -28.66
C SER A 690 -19.24 6.54 -28.07
N GLY A 691 -19.11 6.20 -26.78
CA GLY A 691 -19.85 5.03 -26.26
C GLY A 691 -20.05 5.07 -24.76
N LEU A 692 -21.30 5.34 -24.36
CA LEU A 692 -22.05 4.82 -23.20
C LEU A 692 -23.25 5.76 -23.03
N ASP A 693 -24.47 5.26 -23.28
CA ASP A 693 -25.75 5.98 -23.23
C ASP A 693 -26.18 6.39 -21.80
N ALA A 694 -25.23 6.74 -20.92
CA ALA A 694 -25.54 7.32 -19.61
C ALA A 694 -25.82 8.83 -19.79
N PRO A 695 -27.04 9.32 -19.52
CA PRO A 695 -27.31 10.75 -19.57
C PRO A 695 -26.45 11.48 -18.51
N PRO A 696 -25.80 12.61 -18.85
CA PRO A 696 -25.13 13.44 -17.86
C PRO A 696 -26.13 13.93 -16.80
N ALA A 697 -25.80 13.75 -15.52
CA ALA A 697 -26.42 14.56 -14.48
C ALA A 697 -25.74 15.94 -14.51
N HIS A 698 -26.50 16.95 -14.94
CA HIS A 698 -26.04 18.33 -14.97
C HIS A 698 -26.34 18.99 -13.62
N ALA A 699 -25.34 19.62 -13.04
CA ALA A 699 -25.50 20.48 -11.89
C ALA A 699 -25.15 21.89 -12.31
N ASN A 700 -26.14 22.77 -12.28
CA ASN A 700 -25.99 24.17 -12.66
C ASN A 700 -25.42 25.00 -11.51
N PHE A 701 -24.74 24.36 -10.56
CA PHE A 701 -24.20 24.99 -9.36
C PHE A 701 -22.89 24.37 -8.91
N ALA A 702 -22.24 25.09 -8.00
CA ALA A 702 -20.90 24.89 -7.48
C ALA A 702 -20.89 25.03 -5.95
N PHE A 703 -19.97 24.33 -5.28
CA PHE A 703 -19.70 24.56 -3.86
C PHE A 703 -18.54 25.55 -3.66
N GLY A 704 -18.77 26.56 -2.84
CA GLY A 704 -17.76 27.50 -2.40
C GLY A 704 -16.77 26.90 -1.41
N LYS A 705 -15.86 27.75 -0.89
CA LYS A 705 -14.88 27.35 0.12
C LYS A 705 -15.59 26.87 1.39
N THR A 706 -15.19 25.71 1.90
CA THR A 706 -15.73 25.12 3.12
C THR A 706 -15.20 25.80 4.38
N VAL A 707 -16.04 25.88 5.40
CA VAL A 707 -15.71 26.45 6.71
C VAL A 707 -16.19 25.50 7.80
N LYS A 708 -15.28 25.10 8.71
CA LYS A 708 -15.63 24.32 9.89
C LYS A 708 -16.42 25.20 10.85
N ILE A 709 -17.51 24.66 11.39
CA ILE A 709 -18.32 25.33 12.40
C ILE A 709 -18.23 24.57 13.73
N GLU A 710 -18.13 25.32 14.81
CA GLU A 710 -18.26 24.79 16.17
C GLU A 710 -19.70 25.00 16.63
N TRP A 711 -20.38 23.90 16.97
CA TRP A 711 -21.76 23.93 17.45
C TRP A 711 -21.77 23.51 18.94
N PRO A 712 -21.78 24.46 19.88
CA PRO A 712 -21.26 24.21 21.24
C PRO A 712 -22.15 23.33 22.13
N ASP A 713 -23.48 23.24 21.90
CA ASP A 713 -24.39 22.66 22.91
C ASP A 713 -25.22 21.46 22.43
N THR A 714 -25.36 21.22 21.12
CA THR A 714 -25.93 19.98 20.56
C THR A 714 -24.88 19.25 19.73
N ASP A 715 -24.92 17.91 19.72
CA ASP A 715 -23.88 17.12 19.07
C ASP A 715 -24.06 17.06 17.55
N SER A 716 -25.23 17.48 17.05
CA SER A 716 -25.61 17.42 15.64
C SER A 716 -26.53 18.54 15.14
N ILE A 717 -26.56 18.70 13.81
CA ILE A 717 -27.57 19.44 13.04
C ILE A 717 -28.22 18.41 12.11
N LEU A 718 -29.50 18.11 12.32
CA LEU A 718 -30.20 17.01 11.62
C LEU A 718 -31.39 17.46 10.78
N PHE A 719 -31.97 18.63 11.03
CA PHE A 719 -33.08 19.15 10.23
C PHE A 719 -33.31 20.65 10.46
N PHE A 720 -33.56 21.40 9.38
CA PHE A 720 -34.12 22.75 9.44
C PHE A 720 -35.62 22.69 9.13
N SER A 721 -36.44 23.40 9.89
CA SER A 721 -37.83 23.61 9.49
C SER A 721 -37.89 24.34 8.14
N TYR A 722 -38.94 24.08 7.36
CA TYR A 722 -39.10 24.64 6.02
C TYR A 722 -39.16 26.18 6.00
N ASP A 723 -39.56 26.82 7.10
CA ASP A 723 -39.53 28.28 7.28
C ASP A 723 -38.17 28.80 7.76
N GLY A 724 -37.24 27.90 8.11
CA GLY A 724 -35.92 28.20 8.64
C GLY A 724 -35.90 28.83 10.02
N LEU A 725 -36.97 28.72 10.80
CA LEU A 725 -37.05 29.31 12.15
C LEU A 725 -36.75 28.32 13.28
N GLU A 726 -36.76 27.02 13.00
CA GLU A 726 -36.39 25.96 13.93
C GLU A 726 -35.25 25.10 13.33
N VAL A 727 -34.30 24.71 14.18
CA VAL A 727 -33.28 23.70 13.84
C VAL A 727 -33.31 22.60 14.89
N TYR A 728 -33.31 21.36 14.43
CA TYR A 728 -33.40 20.17 15.26
C TYR A 728 -32.09 19.38 15.21
N GLY A 729 -31.70 18.83 16.35
CA GLY A 729 -30.52 17.98 16.50
C GLY A 729 -30.69 17.01 17.66
N GLU A 730 -29.79 16.04 17.74
CA GLU A 730 -29.68 15.12 18.87
C GLU A 730 -28.49 15.47 19.79
N SER A 731 -28.57 15.03 21.04
CA SER A 731 -27.50 15.18 22.02
C SER A 731 -27.50 14.01 23.01
N ILE A 732 -26.30 13.56 23.39
CA ILE A 732 -26.10 12.57 24.46
C ILE A 732 -25.60 13.21 25.77
N LYS A 733 -25.57 14.54 25.84
CA LYS A 733 -25.04 15.28 27.01
C LYS A 733 -25.90 15.04 28.25
N PRO A 734 -25.31 15.09 29.46
CA PRO A 734 -26.05 14.94 30.72
C PRO A 734 -27.19 15.97 30.84
N GLY A 735 -28.39 15.51 31.23
CA GLY A 735 -29.58 16.35 31.38
C GLY A 735 -30.78 15.95 30.50
N GLY A 736 -30.61 14.98 29.61
CA GLY A 736 -31.68 14.34 28.83
C GLY A 736 -32.39 13.17 29.55
N TYR A 737 -33.34 12.55 28.86
CA TYR A 737 -34.18 11.44 29.33
C TYR A 737 -33.58 10.05 29.04
N GLY A 738 -32.74 9.91 28.01
CA GLY A 738 -32.24 8.61 27.54
C GLY A 738 -30.84 8.61 26.91
N SER A 739 -30.59 7.60 26.08
CA SER A 739 -29.30 7.36 25.41
C SER A 739 -29.05 8.23 24.17
N GLY A 740 -29.99 9.11 23.83
CA GLY A 740 -29.92 10.13 22.77
C GLY A 740 -31.24 10.86 22.68
N ASP A 741 -31.23 12.18 22.86
CA ASP A 741 -32.43 13.00 22.99
C ASP A 741 -32.52 14.04 21.87
N LEU A 742 -33.74 14.33 21.40
CA LEU A 742 -34.00 15.41 20.45
C LEU A 742 -34.12 16.77 21.13
N TYR A 743 -33.48 17.76 20.52
CA TYR A 743 -33.49 19.17 20.90
C TYR A 743 -33.89 20.05 19.71
N VAL A 744 -34.45 21.22 20.02
CA VAL A 744 -34.78 22.27 19.05
C VAL A 744 -34.15 23.60 19.47
N ARG A 745 -33.67 24.39 18.51
CA ARG A 745 -33.34 25.81 18.70
C ARG A 745 -34.24 26.65 17.80
N ARG A 746 -34.56 27.86 18.25
CA ARG A 746 -35.44 28.78 17.52
C ARG A 746 -34.78 30.13 17.31
N ARG A 747 -35.20 30.83 16.26
CA ARG A 747 -34.83 32.22 15.98
C ARG A 747 -36.05 33.01 15.53
N ALA A 748 -36.02 34.33 15.70
CA ALA A 748 -37.16 35.19 15.40
C ALA A 748 -37.32 35.44 13.89
N SER A 749 -36.21 35.51 13.15
CA SER A 749 -36.18 35.61 11.70
C SER A 749 -34.99 34.84 11.12
N ILE A 750 -34.98 34.64 9.80
CA ILE A 750 -33.88 33.94 9.10
C ILE A 750 -32.52 34.66 9.18
N ASN A 751 -32.51 35.93 9.61
CA ASN A 751 -31.31 36.74 9.76
C ASN A 751 -30.83 36.83 11.23
N ASP A 752 -31.62 36.32 12.18
CA ASP A 752 -31.26 36.33 13.59
C ASP A 752 -30.44 35.09 13.97
N ASP A 753 -29.65 35.24 15.04
CA ASP A 753 -28.90 34.15 15.63
C ASP A 753 -29.83 33.08 16.25
N TRP A 754 -29.34 31.85 16.31
CA TRP A 754 -30.06 30.75 16.97
C TRP A 754 -30.08 30.92 18.49
N GLY A 755 -31.25 30.71 19.08
CA GLY A 755 -31.42 30.64 20.54
C GLY A 755 -30.77 29.40 21.18
N ALA A 756 -30.92 29.31 22.50
CA ALA A 756 -30.48 28.16 23.29
C ALA A 756 -31.23 26.87 22.92
N PRO A 757 -30.61 25.69 23.04
CA PRO A 757 -31.28 24.42 22.77
C PRO A 757 -32.33 24.09 23.82
N GLU A 758 -33.49 23.63 23.37
CA GLU A 758 -34.61 23.17 24.19
C GLU A 758 -34.85 21.67 23.96
N ASN A 759 -34.88 20.87 25.02
CA ASN A 759 -35.20 19.44 24.93
C ASN A 759 -36.70 19.27 24.58
N LEU A 760 -37.03 18.36 23.66
CA LEU A 760 -38.43 18.15 23.21
C LEU A 760 -39.36 17.51 24.26
N GLY A 761 -38.81 17.13 25.43
CA GLY A 761 -39.57 16.68 26.58
C GLY A 761 -40.04 15.22 26.50
N PRO A 762 -40.68 14.70 27.57
CA PRO A 762 -40.91 13.27 27.75
C PRO A 762 -42.07 12.70 26.90
N GLN A 763 -42.77 13.57 26.16
CA GLN A 763 -43.78 13.14 25.18
C GLN A 763 -43.12 12.67 23.87
N VAL A 764 -41.90 13.15 23.60
CA VAL A 764 -41.09 12.81 22.44
C VAL A 764 -39.92 11.95 22.87
N ASN A 765 -39.07 12.46 23.77
CA ASN A 765 -37.88 11.79 24.28
C ASN A 765 -38.25 10.75 25.34
N THR A 766 -37.56 9.61 25.33
CA THR A 766 -37.74 8.50 26.26
C THR A 766 -36.41 8.08 26.87
N SER A 767 -36.37 6.97 27.61
CA SER A 767 -35.10 6.37 28.05
C SER A 767 -34.33 5.68 26.90
N SER A 768 -34.95 5.57 25.73
CA SER A 768 -34.36 5.00 24.52
C SER A 768 -33.63 6.11 23.74
N ALA A 769 -33.13 5.82 22.54
CA ALA A 769 -32.54 6.83 21.66
C ALA A 769 -33.60 7.37 20.69
N GLU A 770 -33.64 8.69 20.53
CA GLU A 770 -34.44 9.41 19.54
C GLU A 770 -33.55 10.23 18.61
N SER A 771 -33.73 10.08 17.29
CA SER A 771 -32.85 10.66 16.27
C SER A 771 -33.59 11.02 14.98
N MET A 772 -32.89 11.64 14.03
CA MET A 772 -33.33 11.89 12.65
C MET A 772 -34.73 12.54 12.53
N PRO A 773 -34.92 13.73 13.14
CA PRO A 773 -36.19 14.44 13.09
C PRO A 773 -36.51 14.96 11.68
N SER A 774 -37.80 15.12 11.38
CA SER A 774 -38.30 15.83 10.20
C SER A 774 -39.71 16.36 10.46
N THR A 775 -39.94 17.66 10.28
CA THR A 775 -41.25 18.27 10.50
C THR A 775 -42.00 18.52 9.19
N SER A 776 -43.33 18.45 9.21
CA SER A 776 -44.18 18.91 8.10
C SER A 776 -43.98 20.40 7.80
N GLY A 777 -44.39 20.88 6.62
CA GLY A 777 -44.23 22.28 6.21
C GLY A 777 -44.93 23.31 7.13
N ASP A 778 -46.03 22.91 7.75
CA ASP A 778 -46.74 23.71 8.77
C ASP A 778 -46.05 23.68 10.15
N GLY A 779 -45.05 22.80 10.34
CA GLY A 779 -44.37 22.55 11.60
C GLY A 779 -45.23 21.86 12.65
N LEU A 780 -46.41 21.32 12.32
CA LEU A 780 -47.34 20.76 13.30
C LEU A 780 -47.21 19.24 13.49
N THR A 781 -46.50 18.56 12.61
CA THR A 781 -46.21 17.12 12.70
C THR A 781 -44.71 16.92 12.71
N LEU A 782 -44.20 16.07 13.61
CA LEU A 782 -42.80 15.67 13.70
C LEU A 782 -42.69 14.15 13.53
N TYR A 783 -41.93 13.73 12.54
CA TYR A 783 -41.46 12.36 12.36
C TYR A 783 -40.03 12.22 12.90
N PHE A 784 -39.69 11.09 13.50
CA PHE A 784 -38.36 10.81 14.03
C PHE A 784 -38.12 9.31 14.22
N ASN A 785 -36.85 8.90 14.35
CA ASN A 785 -36.46 7.52 14.66
C ASN A 785 -36.44 7.26 16.16
N SER A 786 -36.87 6.08 16.57
CA SER A 786 -36.64 5.60 17.94
C SER A 786 -36.43 4.10 18.00
N ASN A 787 -35.56 3.64 18.90
CA ASN A 787 -35.39 2.23 19.26
C ASN A 787 -36.16 1.84 20.54
N ARG A 788 -37.23 2.59 20.87
CA ARG A 788 -38.03 2.32 22.06
C ARG A 788 -38.74 0.95 21.99
N PRO A 789 -38.88 0.25 23.14
CA PRO A 789 -39.55 -1.05 23.18
C PRO A 789 -41.00 -1.00 22.67
N GLY A 790 -41.44 -2.06 21.98
CA GLY A 790 -42.80 -2.20 21.45
C GLY A 790 -43.00 -1.74 20.01
N GLY A 791 -41.92 -1.39 19.31
CA GLY A 791 -41.88 -1.22 17.85
C GLY A 791 -41.91 -2.56 17.08
N TYR A 792 -41.88 -2.48 15.76
CA TYR A 792 -41.83 -3.60 14.83
C TYR A 792 -40.40 -4.10 14.61
N GLY A 793 -39.42 -3.20 14.50
CA GLY A 793 -38.01 -3.49 14.30
C GLY A 793 -37.09 -2.94 15.42
N SER A 794 -35.78 -3.00 15.20
CA SER A 794 -34.79 -2.47 16.15
C SER A 794 -34.67 -0.95 16.12
N TRP A 795 -35.11 -0.33 15.03
CA TRP A 795 -35.24 1.11 14.84
C TRP A 795 -36.46 1.35 13.97
N ASP A 796 -37.37 2.19 14.46
CA ASP A 796 -38.67 2.46 13.86
C ASP A 796 -38.91 3.95 13.71
N THR A 797 -39.74 4.33 12.73
CA THR A 797 -40.28 5.68 12.58
C THR A 797 -41.46 5.92 13.54
N TYR A 798 -41.40 7.00 14.30
CA TYR A 798 -42.45 7.52 15.17
C TYR A 798 -42.93 8.89 14.68
N VAL A 799 -44.17 9.23 15.05
CA VAL A 799 -44.81 10.50 14.70
C VAL A 799 -45.48 11.12 15.92
N THR A 800 -45.41 12.44 16.03
CA THR A 800 -46.17 13.25 17.01
C THR A 800 -46.70 14.52 16.38
N THR A 801 -47.70 15.14 17.01
CA THR A 801 -48.36 16.36 16.55
C THR A 801 -48.45 17.41 17.65
N ARG A 802 -48.49 18.69 17.29
CA ARG A 802 -48.79 19.83 18.17
C ARG A 802 -49.89 20.70 17.57
N ALA A 803 -50.62 21.43 18.42
CA ALA A 803 -51.76 22.26 17.96
C ALA A 803 -51.32 23.55 17.26
N THR A 804 -50.23 24.16 17.73
CA THR A 804 -49.56 25.33 17.15
C THR A 804 -48.05 25.16 17.26
N LYS A 805 -47.23 26.00 16.61
CA LYS A 805 -45.77 25.91 16.71
C LYS A 805 -45.24 26.16 18.13
N GLU A 806 -46.00 26.88 18.95
CA GLU A 806 -45.69 27.19 20.34
C GLU A 806 -46.24 26.14 21.32
N SER A 807 -47.13 25.27 20.84
CA SER A 807 -47.71 24.21 21.67
C SER A 807 -46.68 23.10 21.90
N PRO A 808 -46.67 22.46 23.09
CA PRO A 808 -45.84 21.29 23.31
C PRO A 808 -46.25 20.14 22.37
N TRP A 809 -45.29 19.29 22.03
CA TRP A 809 -45.55 18.06 21.28
C TRP A 809 -46.43 17.10 22.08
N GLY A 810 -47.36 16.44 21.39
CA GLY A 810 -48.15 15.35 21.93
C GLY A 810 -47.32 14.08 22.15
N LYS A 811 -47.97 13.05 22.71
CA LYS A 811 -47.35 11.74 22.90
C LYS A 811 -47.04 11.11 21.54
N ALA A 812 -45.78 10.79 21.29
CA ALA A 812 -45.38 10.13 20.06
C ALA A 812 -45.95 8.71 19.94
N VAL A 813 -46.38 8.36 18.73
CA VAL A 813 -46.94 7.06 18.36
C VAL A 813 -46.13 6.45 17.21
N ASN A 814 -46.06 5.12 17.15
CA ASN A 814 -45.37 4.42 16.07
C ASN A 814 -46.10 4.67 14.73
N ALA A 815 -45.37 4.90 13.64
CA ALA A 815 -45.95 5.22 12.33
C ALA A 815 -46.72 4.05 11.68
N GLY A 816 -46.72 2.87 12.32
CA GLY A 816 -47.54 1.72 11.96
C GLY A 816 -46.89 0.80 10.93
N PRO A 817 -47.51 -0.36 10.67
CA PRO A 817 -46.90 -1.49 9.95
C PRO A 817 -46.76 -1.26 8.44
N LYS A 818 -47.30 -0.15 7.91
CA LYS A 818 -47.08 0.25 6.52
C LYS A 818 -45.71 0.89 6.34
N ILE A 819 -45.26 1.66 7.34
CA ILE A 819 -43.97 2.33 7.33
C ILE A 819 -42.94 1.41 7.97
N ASN A 820 -43.20 0.92 9.18
CA ASN A 820 -42.28 0.08 9.93
C ASN A 820 -42.50 -1.42 9.66
N THR A 821 -41.41 -2.16 9.61
CA THR A 821 -41.38 -3.62 9.42
C THR A 821 -40.56 -4.27 10.54
N SER A 822 -40.30 -5.58 10.43
CA SER A 822 -39.37 -6.26 11.34
C SER A 822 -37.89 -5.92 11.09
N SER A 823 -37.59 -5.21 10.00
CA SER A 823 -36.26 -4.71 9.67
C SER A 823 -36.00 -3.35 10.31
N VAL A 824 -34.83 -2.76 10.06
CA VAL A 824 -34.59 -1.35 10.41
C VAL A 824 -35.32 -0.47 9.39
N ASP A 825 -36.19 0.41 9.88
CA ASP A 825 -36.96 1.37 9.10
C ASP A 825 -36.85 2.75 9.77
N GLY A 826 -36.22 3.71 9.09
CA GLY A 826 -35.91 4.98 9.75
C GLY A 826 -35.44 6.10 8.83
N GLU A 827 -34.89 7.15 9.44
CA GLU A 827 -34.44 8.39 8.82
C GLU A 827 -35.56 9.11 8.06
N PRO A 828 -36.73 9.33 8.68
CA PRO A 828 -37.87 9.90 7.99
C PRO A 828 -37.57 11.31 7.48
N TRP A 829 -38.04 11.59 6.27
CA TRP A 829 -38.14 12.93 5.70
C TRP A 829 -39.53 13.15 5.12
N ILE A 830 -40.31 14.02 5.75
CA ILE A 830 -41.64 14.40 5.26
C ILE A 830 -41.52 15.62 4.35
N THR A 831 -42.11 15.58 3.15
CA THR A 831 -42.13 16.73 2.23
C THR A 831 -42.89 17.92 2.80
N GLN A 832 -42.63 19.13 2.28
CA GLN A 832 -43.28 20.36 2.75
C GLN A 832 -44.80 20.30 2.66
N ASP A 833 -45.34 19.71 1.58
CA ASP A 833 -46.78 19.49 1.39
C ASP A 833 -47.36 18.34 2.22
N GLY A 834 -46.50 17.60 2.91
CA GLY A 834 -46.83 16.46 3.76
C GLY A 834 -47.36 15.25 3.01
N ARG A 835 -47.21 15.14 1.68
CA ARG A 835 -47.80 14.05 0.88
C ARG A 835 -46.86 12.91 0.55
N GLU A 836 -45.55 13.11 0.68
CA GLU A 836 -44.54 12.07 0.50
C GLU A 836 -43.71 11.94 1.78
N LEU A 837 -43.60 10.71 2.30
CA LEU A 837 -42.69 10.37 3.39
C LEU A 837 -41.60 9.48 2.84
N TYR A 838 -40.39 10.01 2.81
CA TYR A 838 -39.18 9.27 2.47
C TYR A 838 -38.58 8.68 3.72
N PHE A 839 -37.99 7.49 3.62
CA PHE A 839 -37.32 6.81 4.73
C PHE A 839 -36.41 5.71 4.20
N ILE A 840 -35.38 5.34 4.95
CA ILE A 840 -34.55 4.17 4.66
C ILE A 840 -35.21 2.89 5.17
N SER A 841 -34.96 1.77 4.48
CA SER A 841 -35.40 0.46 4.96
C SER A 841 -34.49 -0.66 4.50
N TYR A 842 -34.23 -1.60 5.41
CA TYR A 842 -33.57 -2.88 5.13
C TYR A 842 -34.56 -3.99 4.74
N ARG A 843 -35.79 -3.64 4.35
CA ARG A 843 -36.81 -4.62 3.98
C ARG A 843 -36.36 -5.49 2.80
N PRO A 844 -36.69 -6.80 2.78
CA PRO A 844 -36.36 -7.67 1.66
C PRO A 844 -36.92 -7.17 0.32
N GLY A 845 -36.16 -7.37 -0.75
CA GLY A 845 -36.54 -6.96 -2.12
C GLY A 845 -35.95 -5.63 -2.58
N GLY A 846 -35.09 -5.01 -1.75
CA GLY A 846 -34.24 -3.87 -2.14
C GLY A 846 -33.03 -4.24 -3.01
N TYR A 847 -32.23 -3.24 -3.37
CA TYR A 847 -31.05 -3.32 -4.24
C TYR A 847 -29.76 -3.66 -3.47
N GLY A 848 -29.67 -3.31 -2.19
CA GLY A 848 -28.47 -3.49 -1.38
C GLY A 848 -28.75 -3.59 0.12
N GLY A 849 -28.02 -2.79 0.90
CA GLY A 849 -28.20 -2.64 2.35
C GLY A 849 -29.49 -1.88 2.66
N SER A 850 -29.39 -0.69 3.25
CA SER A 850 -30.52 0.22 3.38
C SER A 850 -30.78 0.95 2.07
N ASP A 851 -32.01 0.81 1.57
CA ASP A 851 -32.48 1.56 0.41
C ASP A 851 -33.41 2.70 0.85
N ILE A 852 -33.49 3.76 0.05
CA ILE A 852 -34.48 4.83 0.22
C ILE A 852 -35.82 4.41 -0.41
N TYR A 853 -36.88 4.50 0.37
CA TYR A 853 -38.28 4.28 -0.02
C TYR A 853 -39.09 5.56 0.12
N VAL A 854 -40.19 5.64 -0.61
CA VAL A 854 -41.19 6.70 -0.48
C VAL A 854 -42.59 6.12 -0.30
N ALA A 855 -43.29 6.55 0.75
CA ALA A 855 -44.72 6.33 0.91
C ALA A 855 -45.48 7.60 0.52
N ARG A 856 -46.60 7.44 -0.21
CA ARG A 856 -47.41 8.56 -0.70
C ARG A 856 -48.83 8.50 -0.16
N ARG A 857 -49.44 9.67 0.03
CA ARG A 857 -50.86 9.80 0.37
C ARG A 857 -51.52 10.90 -0.46
N ALA A 858 -52.82 10.75 -0.73
CA ALA A 858 -53.55 11.68 -1.59
C ALA A 858 -53.81 13.03 -0.89
N SER A 859 -54.01 13.02 0.42
CA SER A 859 -54.17 14.19 1.28
C SER A 859 -53.55 13.99 2.66
N LEU A 860 -53.41 15.08 3.43
CA LEU A 860 -52.84 15.05 4.79
C LEU A 860 -53.61 14.16 5.79
N ASN A 861 -54.86 13.81 5.47
CA ASN A 861 -55.73 12.98 6.31
C ASN A 861 -55.81 11.53 5.82
N ASP A 862 -55.28 11.22 4.64
CA ASP A 862 -55.30 9.88 4.11
C ASP A 862 -54.17 9.04 4.74
N PRO A 863 -54.38 7.72 4.91
CA PRO A 863 -53.32 6.84 5.35
C PRO A 863 -52.21 6.77 4.29
N TRP A 864 -51.00 6.42 4.73
CA TRP A 864 -49.90 6.14 3.82
C TRP A 864 -50.26 4.99 2.86
N GLY A 865 -49.96 5.18 1.58
CA GLY A 865 -49.93 4.12 0.58
C GLY A 865 -48.77 3.15 0.83
N ASP A 866 -48.65 2.14 -0.02
CA ASP A 866 -47.58 1.16 0.10
C ASP A 866 -46.25 1.80 -0.32
N PRO A 867 -45.16 1.63 0.46
CA PRO A 867 -43.88 2.25 0.14
C PRO A 867 -43.29 1.71 -1.16
N VAL A 868 -42.77 2.62 -1.98
CA VAL A 868 -42.13 2.33 -3.26
C VAL A 868 -40.64 2.59 -3.14
N ASN A 869 -39.82 1.61 -3.51
CA ASN A 869 -38.37 1.76 -3.61
C ASN A 869 -38.02 2.79 -4.70
N LEU A 870 -37.08 3.71 -4.44
CA LEU A 870 -36.70 4.74 -5.43
C LEU A 870 -35.98 4.20 -6.68
N GLY A 871 -35.69 2.91 -6.72
CA GLY A 871 -35.13 2.23 -7.88
C GLY A 871 -33.63 2.48 -8.06
N PRO A 872 -33.03 1.90 -9.11
CA PRO A 872 -31.58 1.81 -9.27
C PRO A 872 -30.93 3.13 -9.71
N ALA A 873 -31.73 4.16 -10.01
CA ALA A 873 -31.21 5.50 -10.26
C ALA A 873 -30.70 6.15 -8.96
N VAL A 874 -31.35 5.83 -7.84
CA VAL A 874 -31.01 6.35 -6.50
C VAL A 874 -30.32 5.27 -5.69
N ASN A 875 -30.97 4.12 -5.50
CA ASN A 875 -30.49 3.03 -4.67
C ASN A 875 -29.47 2.16 -5.40
N SER A 876 -28.56 1.55 -4.64
CA SER A 876 -27.46 0.74 -5.16
C SER A 876 -27.29 -0.56 -4.37
N PRO A 877 -26.35 -1.44 -4.77
CA PRO A 877 -25.98 -2.61 -3.96
C PRO A 877 -25.31 -2.28 -2.61
N TYR A 878 -25.10 -1.00 -2.30
CA TYR A 878 -24.45 -0.50 -1.10
C TYR A 878 -25.50 0.06 -0.12
N GLU A 879 -25.13 1.07 0.65
CA GLU A 879 -26.02 1.74 1.62
C GLU A 879 -26.41 3.11 1.07
N GLU A 880 -27.69 3.49 1.15
CA GLU A 880 -28.14 4.86 0.97
C GLU A 880 -28.76 5.37 2.28
N GLN A 881 -28.01 6.22 3.00
CA GLN A 881 -28.33 6.67 4.36
C GLN A 881 -28.15 8.17 4.52
N MET A 882 -28.56 8.70 5.67
CA MET A 882 -28.38 10.08 6.09
C MET A 882 -28.89 11.08 5.04
N PHE A 883 -30.03 10.77 4.43
CA PHE A 883 -30.51 11.52 3.27
C PHE A 883 -31.28 12.78 3.66
N SER A 884 -31.36 13.74 2.72
CA SER A 884 -32.17 14.93 2.80
C SER A 884 -32.77 15.32 1.46
N LEU A 885 -33.83 16.12 1.50
CA LEU A 885 -34.44 16.73 0.33
C LEU A 885 -34.26 18.25 0.38
N SER A 886 -34.09 18.85 -0.79
CA SER A 886 -34.26 20.29 -0.95
C SER A 886 -35.69 20.72 -0.61
N PRO A 887 -35.91 22.00 -0.25
CA PRO A 887 -37.25 22.51 0.07
C PRO A 887 -38.29 22.29 -1.03
N ASP A 888 -37.88 22.39 -2.30
CA ASP A 888 -38.72 22.14 -3.48
C ASP A 888 -38.90 20.65 -3.82
N GLY A 889 -38.17 19.76 -3.13
CA GLY A 889 -38.21 18.31 -3.36
C GLY A 889 -37.59 17.86 -4.69
N LEU A 890 -36.84 18.71 -5.40
CA LEU A 890 -36.24 18.40 -6.71
C LEU A 890 -34.79 17.89 -6.62
N LEU A 891 -34.14 18.03 -5.47
CA LEU A 891 -32.80 17.57 -5.18
C LEU A 891 -32.83 16.69 -3.92
N LEU A 892 -32.24 15.50 -4.01
CA LEU A 892 -32.06 14.59 -2.88
C LEU A 892 -30.56 14.41 -2.66
N LEU A 893 -30.10 14.63 -1.41
CA LEU A 893 -28.73 14.36 -0.98
C LEU A 893 -28.71 13.12 -0.09
N PHE A 894 -27.64 12.32 -0.13
CA PHE A 894 -27.48 11.16 0.76
C PHE A 894 -26.00 10.80 0.95
N ALA A 895 -25.71 10.06 2.00
CA ALA A 895 -24.41 9.44 2.22
C ALA A 895 -24.44 7.97 1.76
N ASP A 896 -23.33 7.50 1.20
CA ASP A 896 -23.22 6.11 0.71
C ASP A 896 -22.75 5.09 1.75
N THR A 897 -22.33 5.56 2.92
CA THR A 897 -22.07 4.74 4.10
C THR A 897 -22.00 5.62 5.34
N TYR A 898 -22.50 5.08 6.45
CA TYR A 898 -22.29 5.64 7.77
C TYR A 898 -21.18 4.91 8.56
N ASN A 899 -21.07 3.57 8.46
CA ASN A 899 -20.10 2.81 9.28
C ASN A 899 -18.74 2.61 8.58
N GLU A 900 -17.66 2.63 9.36
CA GLU A 900 -16.30 2.41 8.84
C GLU A 900 -16.07 1.03 8.22
N SER A 901 -16.91 0.04 8.59
CA SER A 901 -16.86 -1.33 8.09
C SER A 901 -17.49 -1.50 6.71
N ASP A 902 -18.34 -0.56 6.30
CA ASP A 902 -19.17 -0.74 5.12
C ASP A 902 -18.40 -0.34 3.86
N THR A 903 -18.82 -0.88 2.72
CA THR A 903 -18.18 -0.57 1.44
C THR A 903 -18.87 0.64 0.81
N PRO A 904 -18.17 1.77 0.60
CA PRO A 904 -18.79 2.97 0.01
C PRO A 904 -19.19 2.74 -1.44
N ARG A 905 -20.11 3.58 -1.92
CA ARG A 905 -20.59 3.56 -3.31
C ARG A 905 -19.44 3.89 -4.27
N PRO A 906 -19.27 3.12 -5.36
CA PRO A 906 -18.29 3.39 -6.39
C PRO A 906 -18.44 4.79 -6.98
N GLY A 907 -17.36 5.58 -6.97
CA GLY A 907 -17.32 6.94 -7.54
C GLY A 907 -17.06 8.06 -6.53
N GLY A 908 -16.95 7.71 -5.24
CA GLY A 908 -16.58 8.64 -4.16
C GLY A 908 -15.08 8.83 -3.91
N TYR A 909 -14.72 9.89 -3.18
CA TYR A 909 -13.35 10.32 -2.84
C TYR A 909 -12.80 9.64 -1.58
N GLY A 910 -13.69 9.21 -0.69
CA GLY A 910 -13.42 8.87 0.70
C GLY A 910 -13.76 7.44 1.11
N ARG A 911 -13.77 7.20 2.42
CA ARG A 911 -14.28 5.97 3.08
C ARG A 911 -15.80 6.01 3.24
N GLY A 912 -16.41 7.18 3.07
CA GLY A 912 -17.83 7.44 2.89
C GLY A 912 -17.96 8.85 2.29
N ASP A 913 -18.94 9.06 1.43
CA ASP A 913 -19.08 10.23 0.60
C ASP A 913 -20.54 10.71 0.52
N LEU A 914 -20.70 12.00 0.25
CA LEU A 914 -21.98 12.61 -0.06
C LEU A 914 -22.27 12.61 -1.56
N TRP A 915 -23.51 12.25 -1.87
CA TRP A 915 -24.08 12.08 -3.20
C TRP A 915 -25.36 12.90 -3.36
N MET A 916 -25.73 13.19 -4.60
CA MET A 916 -26.98 13.86 -4.94
C MET A 916 -27.68 13.24 -6.16
N THR A 917 -28.99 13.34 -6.21
CA THR A 917 -29.82 13.04 -7.39
C THR A 917 -30.89 14.09 -7.58
N ARG A 918 -31.39 14.24 -8.80
CA ARG A 918 -32.33 15.29 -9.21
C ARG A 918 -33.52 14.73 -9.95
N ARG A 919 -34.63 15.46 -9.95
CA ARG A 919 -35.78 15.22 -10.84
C ARG A 919 -36.26 16.56 -11.40
N ALA A 920 -36.79 16.55 -12.62
CA ALA A 920 -37.22 17.77 -13.29
C ALA A 920 -38.48 18.38 -12.66
N THR A 921 -39.39 17.52 -12.16
CA THR A 921 -40.58 17.92 -11.41
C THR A 921 -40.89 16.87 -10.36
N LEU A 922 -41.81 17.14 -9.43
CA LEU A 922 -42.23 16.18 -8.40
C LEU A 922 -42.81 14.86 -8.96
N SER A 923 -43.32 14.87 -10.19
CA SER A 923 -43.89 13.68 -10.86
C SER A 923 -42.91 12.93 -11.75
N GLU A 924 -41.79 13.56 -12.12
CA GLU A 924 -40.76 12.93 -12.96
C GLU A 924 -39.84 12.03 -12.13
N PRO A 925 -39.27 10.97 -12.73
CA PRO A 925 -38.38 10.06 -12.02
C PRO A 925 -37.08 10.76 -11.60
N TRP A 926 -36.47 10.23 -10.53
CA TRP A 926 -35.12 10.59 -10.13
C TRP A 926 -34.11 10.18 -11.20
N GLN A 927 -33.13 11.05 -11.41
CA GLN A 927 -31.99 10.82 -12.29
C GLN A 927 -30.92 9.96 -11.57
N PRO A 928 -29.93 9.43 -12.30
CA PRO A 928 -28.79 8.75 -11.67
C PRO A 928 -28.08 9.66 -10.67
N ALA A 929 -27.80 9.14 -9.46
CA ALA A 929 -27.08 9.91 -8.44
C ALA A 929 -25.60 10.17 -8.82
N VAL A 930 -25.08 11.33 -8.41
CA VAL A 930 -23.71 11.80 -8.63
C VAL A 930 -23.05 12.25 -7.34
N ASN A 931 -21.74 12.07 -7.25
CA ASN A 931 -20.95 12.45 -6.09
C ASN A 931 -20.71 13.98 -6.04
N LEU A 932 -20.75 14.57 -4.85
CA LEU A 932 -20.64 16.03 -4.64
C LEU A 932 -19.25 16.65 -4.89
N GLY A 933 -18.23 15.85 -5.22
CA GLY A 933 -16.91 16.37 -5.60
C GLY A 933 -15.98 16.67 -4.42
N PRO A 934 -14.72 17.05 -4.68
CA PRO A 934 -13.65 17.13 -3.68
C PRO A 934 -13.73 18.40 -2.82
N MET A 935 -14.61 19.33 -3.16
CA MET A 935 -14.88 20.51 -2.35
C MET A 935 -15.66 20.15 -1.09
N VAL A 936 -16.55 19.15 -1.20
CA VAL A 936 -17.36 18.64 -0.08
C VAL A 936 -16.75 17.36 0.46
N ASN A 937 -16.38 16.42 -0.42
CA ASN A 937 -15.86 15.12 -0.04
C ASN A 937 -14.33 15.10 0.12
N GLY A 938 -13.85 14.69 1.28
CA GLY A 938 -12.45 14.52 1.64
C GLY A 938 -11.91 13.09 1.45
N PRO A 939 -10.64 12.84 1.80
CA PRO A 939 -10.00 11.53 1.66
C PRO A 939 -10.37 10.53 2.76
N LEU A 940 -11.02 10.99 3.85
CA LEU A 940 -11.52 10.15 4.94
C LEU A 940 -13.03 9.99 4.79
N ARG A 941 -13.85 10.27 5.80
CA ARG A 941 -15.29 10.01 5.78
C ARG A 941 -16.07 11.33 5.78
N ASP A 942 -16.96 11.46 4.82
CA ASP A 942 -17.93 12.54 4.67
C ASP A 942 -19.31 11.90 4.79
N CYS A 943 -19.73 11.72 6.04
CA CYS A 943 -20.98 11.04 6.38
C CYS A 943 -21.84 11.93 7.28
N GLY A 944 -23.04 11.48 7.59
CA GLY A 944 -24.00 12.26 8.38
C GLY A 944 -24.93 13.08 7.48
N ARG A 945 -26.05 13.54 8.06
CA ARG A 945 -27.14 14.11 7.27
C ARG A 945 -26.74 15.45 6.67
N ALA A 946 -26.50 15.46 5.36
CA ALA A 946 -26.18 16.68 4.62
C ALA A 946 -27.46 17.51 4.48
N LEU A 947 -27.43 18.79 4.84
CA LEU A 947 -28.62 19.65 4.89
C LEU A 947 -28.43 20.87 4.03
N ILE A 948 -29.46 21.20 3.25
CA ILE A 948 -29.51 22.46 2.53
C ILE A 948 -30.25 23.46 3.41
N SER A 949 -29.71 24.68 3.52
CA SER A 949 -30.42 25.77 4.17
C SER A 949 -31.77 26.03 3.48
N PRO A 950 -32.81 26.49 4.19
CA PRO A 950 -34.13 26.72 3.58
C PRO A 950 -34.14 27.70 2.38
N ASP A 951 -33.16 28.60 2.31
CA ASP A 951 -32.94 29.51 1.18
C ASP A 951 -32.17 28.87 0.00
N GLY A 952 -31.72 27.63 0.15
CA GLY A 952 -30.96 26.89 -0.87
C GLY A 952 -29.51 27.35 -1.05
N GLY A 953 -29.02 28.31 -0.27
CA GLY A 953 -27.73 28.96 -0.47
C GLY A 953 -26.54 28.30 0.24
N THR A 954 -26.78 27.37 1.15
CA THR A 954 -25.72 26.75 1.98
C THR A 954 -25.96 25.26 2.18
N LEU A 955 -24.91 24.47 2.01
CA LEU A 955 -24.85 23.07 2.40
C LEU A 955 -24.17 22.95 3.77
N TYR A 956 -24.81 22.26 4.71
CA TYR A 956 -24.23 21.82 5.97
C TYR A 956 -23.95 20.32 5.90
N PHE A 957 -22.78 19.89 6.33
CA PHE A 957 -22.40 18.48 6.29
C PHE A 957 -21.37 18.16 7.35
N TRP A 958 -21.20 16.88 7.65
CA TRP A 958 -20.16 16.43 8.57
C TRP A 958 -19.00 15.83 7.79
N ASN A 959 -17.77 16.17 8.19
CA ASN A 959 -16.54 15.77 7.50
C ASN A 959 -15.46 15.40 8.49
N GLU A 960 -14.79 14.28 8.21
CA GLU A 960 -13.61 13.80 8.90
C GLU A 960 -12.36 14.19 8.11
N SER A 961 -11.50 15.06 8.66
CA SER A 961 -10.25 15.47 7.99
C SER A 961 -9.08 15.52 8.96
N ALA A 962 -8.16 14.55 8.89
CA ALA A 962 -6.82 14.55 9.52
C ALA A 962 -6.71 15.20 10.92
N GLY A 963 -7.66 14.94 11.83
CA GLY A 963 -7.70 15.50 13.18
C GLY A 963 -8.62 16.72 13.39
N MET A 964 -9.49 17.05 12.42
CA MET A 964 -10.48 18.14 12.49
C MET A 964 -11.90 17.66 12.14
N ASP A 965 -12.37 16.59 12.77
CA ASP A 965 -13.75 16.10 12.68
C ASP A 965 -14.79 17.11 13.18
N GLY A 966 -15.95 17.19 12.51
CA GLY A 966 -17.06 18.06 12.92
C GLY A 966 -17.95 18.50 11.76
N TYR A 967 -18.84 19.47 12.02
CA TYR A 967 -19.71 20.06 11.02
C TYR A 967 -19.00 21.15 10.23
N TRP A 968 -19.30 21.20 8.94
CA TRP A 968 -18.80 22.15 7.97
C TRP A 968 -19.96 22.74 7.19
N LEU A 969 -19.76 23.95 6.66
CA LEU A 969 -20.65 24.55 5.69
C LEU A 969 -19.93 24.87 4.38
N ALA A 970 -20.68 24.83 3.27
CA ALA A 970 -20.24 25.24 1.94
C ALA A 970 -21.33 26.10 1.27
N PRO A 971 -21.00 27.28 0.73
CA PRO A 971 -21.94 28.04 -0.10
C PRO A 971 -22.33 27.28 -1.37
N ILE A 972 -23.60 27.31 -1.74
CA ILE A 972 -24.12 26.78 -3.02
C ILE A 972 -24.23 27.97 -3.99
N THR A 973 -23.47 27.92 -5.08
CA THR A 973 -23.36 29.03 -6.04
C THR A 973 -23.84 28.58 -7.42
N PRO A 974 -24.86 29.22 -8.05
CA PRO A 974 -25.25 28.94 -9.42
C PRO A 974 -24.13 29.28 -10.41
N ILE A 975 -24.09 28.52 -11.49
CA ILE A 975 -23.20 28.73 -12.62
C ILE A 975 -23.91 29.65 -13.61
N VAL A 976 -23.44 30.89 -13.69
CA VAL A 976 -24.05 31.95 -14.51
C VAL A 976 -23.25 32.28 -15.78
N ASP A 977 -21.99 31.81 -15.86
CA ASP A 977 -21.17 31.82 -17.08
C ASP A 977 -21.52 30.57 -17.90
N PHE A 978 -22.49 30.73 -18.80
CA PHE A 978 -23.07 29.64 -19.59
C PHE A 978 -22.18 29.26 -20.78
N ASN A 979 -21.37 30.19 -21.28
CA ASN A 979 -20.47 29.96 -22.40
C ASN A 979 -19.07 29.45 -21.97
N GLY A 980 -18.72 29.60 -20.68
CA GLY A 980 -17.49 29.12 -20.07
C GLY A 980 -16.24 29.96 -20.37
N ASP A 981 -16.38 31.22 -20.76
CA ASP A 981 -15.27 32.12 -21.09
C ASP A 981 -14.64 32.82 -19.87
N GLY A 982 -15.23 32.60 -18.69
CA GLY A 982 -14.79 33.15 -17.41
C GLY A 982 -15.33 34.55 -17.11
N LYS A 983 -16.35 35.02 -17.82
CA LYS A 983 -17.05 36.29 -17.57
C LYS A 983 -18.55 36.08 -17.52
N VAL A 984 -19.25 36.87 -16.72
CA VAL A 984 -20.72 36.98 -16.78
C VAL A 984 -21.06 38.22 -17.59
N ASP A 985 -21.40 38.02 -18.87
CA ASP A 985 -21.66 39.12 -19.80
C ASP A 985 -22.94 38.97 -20.63
N LEU A 986 -23.10 39.83 -21.64
CA LEU A 986 -24.30 39.84 -22.49
C LEU A 986 -24.44 38.58 -23.34
N VAL A 987 -23.36 37.84 -23.61
CA VAL A 987 -23.40 36.58 -24.34
C VAL A 987 -24.14 35.52 -23.50
N ASP A 988 -23.87 35.46 -22.20
CA ASP A 988 -24.58 34.57 -21.28
C ASP A 988 -26.06 34.95 -21.14
N LEU A 989 -26.35 36.27 -21.07
CA LEU A 989 -27.73 36.74 -21.06
C LEU A 989 -28.49 36.32 -22.33
N VAL A 990 -27.86 36.43 -23.50
CA VAL A 990 -28.45 35.96 -24.76
C VAL A 990 -28.71 34.46 -24.72
N MET A 991 -27.78 33.66 -24.18
CA MET A 991 -27.99 32.22 -24.01
C MET A 991 -29.18 31.91 -23.10
N LEU A 992 -29.37 32.64 -22.01
CA LEU A 992 -30.53 32.47 -21.12
C LEU A 992 -31.84 32.81 -21.85
N ILE A 993 -31.88 33.91 -22.59
CA ILE A 993 -33.04 34.34 -23.37
C ILE A 993 -33.36 33.36 -24.51
N ASP A 994 -32.34 32.86 -25.22
CA ASP A 994 -32.50 31.89 -26.31
C ASP A 994 -33.11 30.56 -25.84
N ASN A 995 -33.00 30.26 -24.54
CA ASN A 995 -33.56 29.07 -23.92
C ASN A 995 -34.83 29.35 -23.10
N TRP A 996 -35.42 30.55 -23.21
CA TRP A 996 -36.61 30.93 -22.45
C TRP A 996 -37.79 29.98 -22.69
N GLY A 997 -38.41 29.54 -21.60
CA GLY A 997 -39.54 28.60 -21.60
C GLY A 997 -39.16 27.15 -21.87
N THR A 998 -37.88 26.82 -22.02
CA THR A 998 -37.38 25.44 -22.18
C THR A 998 -37.03 24.83 -20.82
N ASN A 999 -36.87 23.50 -20.79
CA ASN A 999 -36.34 22.76 -19.63
C ASN A 999 -34.83 22.51 -19.75
N LYS A 1000 -34.10 23.34 -20.50
CA LYS A 1000 -32.67 23.17 -20.68
C LYS A 1000 -31.94 23.51 -19.38
N THR A 1001 -31.46 22.44 -18.75
CA THR A 1001 -30.80 22.46 -17.44
C THR A 1001 -29.72 23.55 -17.32
N PRO A 1002 -28.79 23.77 -18.28
CA PRO A 1002 -27.70 24.74 -18.06
C PRO A 1002 -28.14 26.19 -17.82
N CYS A 1003 -29.34 26.59 -18.25
CA CYS A 1003 -29.87 27.95 -18.05
C CYS A 1003 -30.95 28.01 -16.94
N ASP A 1004 -31.28 26.87 -16.35
CA ASP A 1004 -32.26 26.69 -15.27
C ASP A 1004 -31.51 26.72 -13.93
N ILE A 1005 -31.39 27.92 -13.36
CA ILE A 1005 -30.56 28.31 -12.22
C ILE A 1005 -31.35 29.06 -11.13
N GLY A 1006 -32.68 29.18 -11.27
CA GLY A 1006 -33.56 29.86 -10.33
C GLY A 1006 -34.86 29.09 -10.04
N PRO A 1007 -35.54 29.38 -8.92
CA PRO A 1007 -35.15 30.31 -7.85
C PRO A 1007 -34.03 29.75 -6.96
N TYR A 1008 -33.81 28.43 -6.97
CA TYR A 1008 -32.65 27.79 -6.33
C TYR A 1008 -31.54 27.58 -7.36
N ALA A 1009 -30.29 27.47 -6.92
CA ALA A 1009 -29.12 27.35 -7.80
C ALA A 1009 -29.17 26.15 -8.77
N TRP A 1010 -30.06 25.19 -8.50
CA TRP A 1010 -30.25 24.01 -9.30
C TRP A 1010 -31.42 24.14 -10.30
N GLY A 1011 -32.26 25.15 -10.17
CA GLY A 1011 -33.38 25.42 -11.07
C GLY A 1011 -34.68 24.72 -10.66
N ASP A 1012 -35.80 25.16 -11.22
CA ASP A 1012 -37.15 24.62 -10.97
C ASP A 1012 -37.70 23.74 -12.11
N GLY A 1013 -36.86 23.48 -13.13
CA GLY A 1013 -37.20 22.67 -14.29
C GLY A 1013 -37.60 23.50 -15.51
N LYS A 1014 -37.55 24.83 -15.44
CA LYS A 1014 -37.93 25.71 -16.55
C LYS A 1014 -37.18 27.04 -16.53
N VAL A 1015 -36.54 27.36 -17.66
CA VAL A 1015 -35.91 28.68 -17.86
C VAL A 1015 -36.99 29.76 -17.96
N ASP A 1016 -37.10 30.63 -16.96
CA ASP A 1016 -38.02 31.74 -16.90
C ASP A 1016 -37.47 32.97 -16.12
N ILE A 1017 -38.38 33.75 -15.56
CA ILE A 1017 -38.05 35.00 -14.87
C ILE A 1017 -37.29 34.76 -13.57
N GLU A 1018 -37.47 33.62 -12.91
CA GLU A 1018 -36.72 33.31 -11.70
C GLU A 1018 -35.23 33.09 -12.01
N ASP A 1019 -34.89 32.47 -13.14
CA ASP A 1019 -33.50 32.32 -13.61
C ASP A 1019 -32.87 33.66 -13.95
N LEU A 1020 -33.63 34.52 -14.63
CA LEU A 1020 -33.16 35.87 -14.98
C LEU A 1020 -32.86 36.68 -13.71
N LYS A 1021 -33.70 36.58 -12.68
CA LYS A 1021 -33.44 37.24 -11.39
C LYS A 1021 -32.12 36.76 -10.79
N VAL A 1022 -31.90 35.44 -10.76
CA VAL A 1022 -30.63 34.88 -10.27
C VAL A 1022 -29.47 35.40 -11.11
N PHE A 1023 -29.52 35.28 -12.43
CA PHE A 1023 -28.48 35.77 -13.35
C PHE A 1023 -28.14 37.25 -13.11
N MET A 1024 -29.14 38.12 -13.00
CA MET A 1024 -28.94 39.56 -12.81
C MET A 1024 -28.21 39.90 -11.51
N THR A 1025 -28.43 39.14 -10.43
CA THR A 1025 -27.68 39.34 -9.17
C THR A 1025 -26.18 39.09 -9.30
N TYR A 1026 -25.76 38.25 -10.25
CA TYR A 1026 -24.34 37.99 -10.53
C TYR A 1026 -23.79 38.95 -11.58
N TYR A 1027 -24.58 39.24 -12.62
CA TYR A 1027 -24.22 40.24 -13.63
C TYR A 1027 -23.93 41.61 -13.00
N GLU A 1028 -24.74 42.07 -12.04
CA GLU A 1028 -24.52 43.34 -11.33
C GLU A 1028 -23.28 43.32 -10.43
N LYS A 1029 -22.88 42.16 -9.88
CA LYS A 1029 -21.65 42.03 -9.08
C LYS A 1029 -20.40 42.17 -9.93
N GLU A 1030 -20.40 41.59 -11.14
CA GLU A 1030 -19.26 41.65 -12.07
C GLU A 1030 -19.24 42.96 -12.88
N ASN A 1031 -20.42 43.52 -13.13
CA ASN A 1031 -20.63 44.76 -13.87
C ASN A 1031 -21.31 45.80 -12.97
N PRO A 1032 -20.64 46.28 -11.90
CA PRO A 1032 -21.25 47.24 -11.00
C PRO A 1032 -21.60 48.50 -11.80
N PRO A 1033 -22.79 49.08 -11.59
CA PRO A 1033 -23.15 50.33 -12.25
C PRO A 1033 -22.07 51.37 -11.98
N ALA A 1034 -21.68 52.13 -13.01
CA ALA A 1034 -20.75 53.23 -12.84
C ALA A 1034 -21.26 54.11 -11.69
N LYS A 1035 -20.45 54.26 -10.64
CA LYS A 1035 -20.83 55.10 -9.49
C LYS A 1035 -21.22 56.48 -10.04
N PRO A 1036 -22.41 57.00 -9.67
CA PRO A 1036 -22.86 58.29 -10.17
C PRO A 1036 -21.90 59.43 -9.81
#